data_AF-A0A1M2VQZ2-F1
#
_entry.id   AF-A0A1M2VQZ2-F1
#
_cell.length_a   1.000
_cell.length_b   1.000
_cell.length_c   1.000
_cell.angle_alpha   90.00
_cell.angle_beta   90.00
_cell.angle_gamma   90.00
#
_symmetry.space_group_name_H-M   'P 1'
#
loop_
_entity.id
_entity.type
_entity.pdbx_description
1 polymer ?
#
loop_
_entity_poly.entity_id
_entity_poly.type
_entity_poly.pdbx_seq_one_letter_code
_entity_poly.pdbx_strand_id
1 'polypeptide(L)'
;MAANTLCRMPHALFEQIFLLLMLEPCDSDGKMVGCHTVACLARTCRYFHIPAVNVLWHTIPDIAILFFALPRHRYHVKRLLLDETDKTMMDEKIFASTFAGTPVEAGLVRFFSYARRVKVIQHRCYHLPPQLAVFCADPETYHALAVILQDRPLLPNVESIEFHRKPVVSTAVFRSFHILFGPKLKKLSMFGREGQIKEYAWLWRDPALGVEPQEEQDFEGMLAELGKRVPHLEALEFNLYPSGATMALATSVALDESRFGYLTSLCLLQDCLPIRPEAFVSLGYLPSLRTLEFSSNIAFWTDADFVSLIAEDPLFPVLRSLSITGTTLAVPIMLLQWVSSPCLASLTVSTDADTVRGDIDPLIVFIAALPSRDTLSVLSIHVPDVLHETVMADTARIRARYNSDPKYRPSRRRARAPEPLFRATFAPLLAMHSLEEVVLDIHCPLDLDDALLESFGRAWPKLRLLNIGAPSPWGTLTTDVRVGEVHDVPPFVLRKPAPPPEDGTRAAPPDDDDDDSDTDTDAEFADIEMMGAWTPPRVTLLGLLAFAAHVPLLTELGLDSFDATLAAVPPARLEQRPARGVVHGRLRTLHVALSPIADPWAVAAVLADAFPGLAEVDCRWKSLEDDEGDREGPERVWWSLARMYGRRWESVGELVPKFVKVRLHERTRKRKAAGVCSSEDTMMRLET
;
A
#
# COMPACT_ATOMS: atom_id res chain seq x y z
N MET A 1 -51.99 0.28 25.15
CA MET A 1 -51.22 -0.94 25.48
C MET A 1 -49.79 -0.96 24.89
N ALA A 2 -49.50 -0.32 23.74
CA ALA A 2 -48.15 -0.35 23.13
C ALA A 2 -47.05 0.45 23.86
N ALA A 3 -47.40 1.53 24.58
CA ALA A 3 -46.40 2.33 25.32
C ALA A 3 -45.73 1.56 26.48
N ASN A 4 -46.39 0.51 27.01
CA ASN A 4 -45.87 -0.25 28.16
C ASN A 4 -44.91 -1.38 27.76
N THR A 5 -44.86 -1.76 26.48
CA THR A 5 -43.94 -2.78 25.95
C THR A 5 -42.59 -2.20 25.54
N LEU A 6 -42.57 -0.98 24.97
CA LEU A 6 -41.32 -0.29 24.60
C LEU A 6 -40.48 0.09 25.82
N CYS A 7 -41.11 0.54 26.91
CA CYS A 7 -40.41 0.87 28.16
C CYS A 7 -39.79 -0.34 28.89
N ARG A 8 -40.13 -1.57 28.48
CA ARG A 8 -39.57 -2.81 29.02
C ARG A 8 -38.35 -3.31 28.24
N MET A 9 -38.07 -2.73 27.07
CA MET A 9 -36.91 -3.12 26.27
C MET A 9 -35.62 -2.54 26.87
N PRO A 10 -34.52 -3.31 26.93
CA PRO A 10 -33.25 -2.80 27.44
C PRO A 10 -32.72 -1.65 26.58
N HIS A 11 -32.12 -0.63 27.20
CA HIS A 11 -31.47 0.47 26.49
C HIS A 11 -30.41 -0.01 25.49
N ALA A 12 -29.69 -1.09 25.83
CA ALA A 12 -28.69 -1.71 24.94
C ALA A 12 -29.28 -2.16 23.60
N LEU A 13 -30.53 -2.61 23.59
CA LEU A 13 -31.21 -3.03 22.36
C LEU A 13 -31.56 -1.82 21.48
N PHE A 14 -31.96 -0.69 22.08
CA PHE A 14 -32.13 0.56 21.34
C PHE A 14 -30.81 1.10 20.79
N GLU A 15 -29.70 0.98 21.53
CA GLU A 15 -28.38 1.36 21.01
C GLU A 15 -28.00 0.54 19.77
N GLN A 16 -28.27 -0.78 19.78
CA GLN A 16 -28.05 -1.63 18.60
C GLN A 16 -28.94 -1.21 17.41
N ILE A 17 -30.23 -0.95 17.65
CA ILE A 17 -31.14 -0.47 16.59
C ILE A 17 -30.64 0.86 16.03
N PHE A 18 -30.26 1.80 16.89
CA PHE A 18 -29.79 3.11 16.45
C PHE A 18 -28.45 3.04 15.73
N LEU A 19 -27.53 2.14 16.13
CA LEU A 19 -26.30 1.87 15.37
C LEU A 19 -26.60 1.37 13.97
N LEU A 20 -27.58 0.46 13.80
CA LEU A 20 -28.00 -0.01 12.48
C LEU A 20 -28.61 1.12 11.64
N LEU A 21 -29.42 2.00 12.24
CA LEU A 21 -29.95 3.18 11.54
C LEU A 21 -28.84 4.15 11.10
N MET A 22 -27.74 4.28 11.86
CA MET A 22 -26.60 5.11 11.47
C MET A 22 -25.87 4.58 10.22
N LEU A 23 -26.06 3.31 9.86
CA LEU A 23 -25.48 2.68 8.67
C LEU A 23 -26.35 2.85 7.42
N GLU A 24 -27.55 3.46 7.53
CA GLU A 24 -28.39 3.72 6.37
C GLU A 24 -27.69 4.66 5.38
N PRO A 25 -27.73 4.35 4.07
CA PRO A 25 -27.05 5.12 3.05
C PRO A 25 -27.59 6.55 2.95
N CYS A 26 -26.77 7.45 2.39
CA CYS A 26 -27.22 8.78 2.02
C CYS A 26 -28.43 8.73 1.09
N ASP A 27 -29.35 9.69 1.23
CA ASP A 27 -30.36 9.91 0.19
C ASP A 27 -29.72 10.44 -1.10
N SER A 28 -30.51 10.58 -2.16
CA SER A 28 -30.07 11.11 -3.46
C SER A 28 -29.46 12.52 -3.38
N ASP A 29 -29.68 13.26 -2.29
CA ASP A 29 -29.13 14.58 -2.03
C ASP A 29 -27.83 14.55 -1.22
N GLY A 30 -27.33 13.36 -0.85
CA GLY A 30 -26.15 13.21 0.00
C GLY A 30 -26.40 13.49 1.49
N LYS A 31 -27.65 13.53 1.94
CA LYS A 31 -27.98 13.75 3.35
C LYS A 31 -27.93 12.43 4.11
N MET A 32 -27.27 12.46 5.26
CA MET A 32 -27.14 11.34 6.20
C MET A 32 -28.48 11.08 6.94
N VAL A 33 -29.42 10.40 6.28
CA VAL A 33 -30.79 10.14 6.80
C VAL A 33 -30.75 9.43 8.15
N GLY A 34 -29.87 8.43 8.30
CA GLY A 34 -29.67 7.69 9.54
C GLY A 34 -29.26 8.59 10.72
N CYS A 35 -28.18 9.35 10.54
CA CYS A 35 -27.69 10.30 11.55
C CYS A 35 -28.74 11.35 11.92
N HIS A 36 -29.46 11.88 10.93
CA HIS A 36 -30.52 12.86 11.17
C HIS A 36 -31.67 12.25 11.98
N THR A 37 -32.07 11.03 11.65
CA THR A 37 -33.15 10.31 12.34
C THR A 37 -32.80 10.05 13.79
N VAL A 38 -31.60 9.54 14.08
CA VAL A 38 -31.16 9.30 15.46
C VAL A 38 -31.05 10.62 16.24
N ALA A 39 -30.57 11.71 15.62
CA ALA A 39 -30.55 13.04 16.24
C ALA A 39 -31.97 13.57 16.53
N CYS A 40 -32.94 13.32 15.65
CA CYS A 40 -34.33 13.66 15.86
C CYS A 40 -34.95 12.84 17.01
N LEU A 41 -34.69 11.53 17.07
CA LEU A 41 -35.14 10.67 18.17
C LEU A 41 -34.56 11.11 19.51
N ALA A 42 -33.27 11.48 19.53
CA ALA A 42 -32.59 12.01 20.71
C ALA A 42 -33.25 13.29 21.26
N ARG A 43 -33.84 14.12 20.39
CA ARG A 43 -34.46 15.40 20.75
C ARG A 43 -35.94 15.29 21.06
N THR A 44 -36.64 14.33 20.48
CA THR A 44 -38.11 14.23 20.53
C THR A 44 -38.61 13.28 21.62
N CYS A 45 -37.81 12.28 22.03
CA CYS A 45 -38.23 11.28 23.02
C CYS A 45 -37.23 11.17 24.18
N ARG A 46 -37.69 11.42 25.43
CA ARG A 46 -36.85 11.29 26.64
C ARG A 46 -36.32 9.88 26.86
N TYR A 47 -37.11 8.86 26.50
CA TYR A 47 -36.71 7.46 26.65
C TYR A 47 -35.62 7.07 25.66
N PHE A 48 -35.68 7.60 24.42
CA PHE A 48 -34.65 7.37 23.40
C PHE A 48 -33.45 8.31 23.53
N HIS A 49 -33.55 9.37 24.33
CA HIS A 49 -32.49 10.35 24.48
C HIS A 49 -31.14 9.73 24.83
N ILE A 50 -31.07 8.90 25.88
CA ILE A 50 -29.79 8.34 26.35
C ILE A 50 -29.19 7.37 25.31
N PRO A 51 -29.93 6.36 24.80
CA PRO A 51 -29.41 5.46 23.77
C PRO A 51 -29.01 6.19 22.48
N ALA A 52 -29.84 7.11 21.99
CA ALA A 52 -29.56 7.84 20.75
C ALA A 52 -28.33 8.74 20.87
N VAL A 53 -28.17 9.44 22.01
CA VAL A 53 -26.99 10.27 22.27
C VAL A 53 -25.73 9.41 22.45
N ASN A 54 -25.84 8.22 23.07
CA ASN A 54 -24.71 7.29 23.16
C ASN A 54 -24.21 6.90 21.77
N VAL A 55 -25.12 6.59 20.84
CA VAL A 55 -24.77 6.23 19.47
C VAL A 55 -24.19 7.42 18.68
N LEU A 56 -24.79 8.62 18.78
CA LEU A 56 -24.32 9.81 18.06
C LEU A 56 -22.90 10.25 18.45
N TRP A 57 -22.53 10.08 19.72
CA TRP A 57 -21.21 10.46 20.24
C TRP A 57 -20.26 9.27 20.39
N HIS A 58 -20.68 8.07 19.99
CA HIS A 58 -19.88 6.85 20.12
C HIS A 58 -18.54 6.97 19.39
N THR A 59 -18.60 7.38 18.11
CA THR A 59 -17.45 7.54 17.23
C THR A 59 -17.39 8.98 16.73
N ILE A 60 -16.27 9.67 16.96
CA ILE A 60 -16.03 11.05 16.50
C ILE A 60 -14.73 11.13 15.70
N PRO A 61 -14.60 12.08 14.75
CA PRO A 61 -13.36 12.25 14.00
C PRO A 61 -12.24 12.91 14.81
N ASP A 62 -12.59 13.81 15.72
CA ASP A 62 -11.64 14.57 16.55
C ASP A 62 -12.37 15.14 17.78
N ILE A 63 -11.63 15.43 18.86
CA ILE A 63 -12.19 16.08 20.06
C ILE A 63 -12.74 17.49 19.76
N ALA A 64 -12.34 18.12 18.66
CA ALA A 64 -12.91 19.35 18.14
C ALA A 64 -14.43 19.32 18.06
N ILE A 65 -15.03 18.15 17.81
CA ILE A 65 -16.48 18.02 17.70
C ILE A 65 -17.17 18.25 19.05
N LEU A 66 -16.49 17.96 20.16
CA LEU A 66 -17.02 18.22 21.51
C LEU A 66 -17.19 19.73 21.79
N PHE A 67 -16.47 20.60 21.07
CA PHE A 67 -16.62 22.06 21.21
C PHE A 67 -18.00 22.54 20.79
N PHE A 68 -18.68 21.85 19.88
CA PHE A 68 -20.06 22.19 19.50
C PHE A 68 -21.08 21.93 20.63
N ALA A 69 -20.68 21.25 21.71
CA ALA A 69 -21.48 21.15 22.93
C ALA A 69 -21.39 22.38 23.83
N LEU A 70 -20.41 23.26 23.59
CA LEU A 70 -20.21 24.51 24.32
C LEU A 70 -21.02 25.66 23.70
N PRO A 71 -21.37 26.70 24.49
CA PRO A 71 -21.93 27.92 23.93
C PRO A 71 -20.99 28.57 22.90
N ARG A 72 -21.53 29.12 21.80
CA ARG A 72 -20.74 29.69 20.68
C ARG A 72 -19.71 30.75 21.06
N HIS A 73 -19.90 31.47 22.16
CA HIS A 73 -18.96 32.50 22.64
C HIS A 73 -17.78 31.92 23.43
N ARG A 74 -17.74 30.61 23.68
CA ARG A 74 -16.70 29.93 24.48
C ARG A 74 -15.59 29.33 23.65
N TYR A 75 -15.71 29.33 22.33
CA TYR A 75 -14.72 28.77 21.43
C TYR A 75 -14.64 29.54 20.11
N HIS A 76 -13.50 29.45 19.46
CA HIS A 76 -13.26 29.98 18.13
C HIS A 76 -12.95 28.82 17.17
N VAL A 77 -13.40 28.99 15.93
CA VAL A 77 -13.06 28.08 14.84
C VAL A 77 -12.25 28.89 13.85
N LYS A 78 -10.95 28.61 13.78
CA LYS A 78 -10.03 29.27 12.85
C LYS A 78 -9.90 28.42 11.59
N ARG A 79 -10.05 29.03 10.41
CA ARG A 79 -9.70 28.37 9.16
C ARG A 79 -8.18 28.33 9.04
N LEU A 80 -7.63 27.13 8.86
CA LEU A 80 -6.23 26.93 8.53
C LEU A 80 -6.09 26.98 7.00
N LEU A 81 -5.18 27.82 6.51
CA LEU A 81 -4.84 27.88 5.08
C LEU A 81 -3.68 26.91 4.84
N LEU A 82 -3.81 26.06 3.83
CA LEU A 82 -2.69 25.31 3.27
C LEU A 82 -1.82 26.29 2.46
N ASP A 83 -0.51 26.10 2.47
CA ASP A 83 0.43 26.99 1.78
C ASP A 83 0.17 27.00 0.26
N GLU A 84 0.39 28.13 -0.40
CA GLU A 84 -0.11 28.37 -1.77
C GLU A 84 0.53 27.49 -2.86
N THR A 85 1.57 26.74 -2.53
CA THR A 85 2.28 25.82 -3.44
C THR A 85 1.63 24.43 -3.56
N ASP A 86 0.74 24.06 -2.63
CA ASP A 86 0.05 22.76 -2.58
C ASP A 86 -1.35 22.78 -3.23
N LYS A 87 -1.54 23.62 -4.27
CA LYS A 87 -2.83 23.83 -4.94
C LYS A 87 -3.32 22.65 -5.80
N THR A 88 -2.58 21.56 -5.91
CA THR A 88 -2.90 20.43 -6.80
C THR A 88 -3.86 19.40 -6.19
N MET A 89 -4.16 19.45 -4.89
CA MET A 89 -5.03 18.46 -4.24
C MET A 89 -6.15 19.14 -3.48
N MET A 90 -7.39 18.94 -3.97
CA MET A 90 -8.70 19.20 -3.33
C MET A 90 -8.69 20.25 -2.20
N ASP A 91 -9.35 21.39 -2.45
CA ASP A 91 -9.63 22.53 -1.54
C ASP A 91 -10.26 22.17 -0.17
N GLU A 92 -9.67 21.28 0.63
CA GLU A 92 -10.15 20.92 1.95
C GLU A 92 -9.78 22.04 2.94
N LYS A 93 -10.75 22.91 3.20
CA LYS A 93 -10.66 23.93 4.25
C LYS A 93 -10.60 23.22 5.60
N ILE A 94 -9.41 23.13 6.20
CA ILE A 94 -9.24 22.60 7.57
C ILE A 94 -9.62 23.68 8.58
N PHE A 95 -10.32 23.29 9.65
CA PHE A 95 -10.76 24.19 10.70
C PHE A 95 -10.24 23.74 12.06
N ALA A 96 -9.52 24.63 12.76
CA ALA A 96 -9.02 24.39 14.11
C ALA A 96 -9.94 25.01 15.17
N SER A 97 -10.32 24.22 16.17
CA SER A 97 -11.10 24.68 17.32
C SER A 97 -10.19 25.05 18.50
N THR A 98 -10.36 26.26 19.02
CA THR A 98 -9.66 26.79 20.21
C THR A 98 -10.64 27.37 21.23
N PHE A 99 -10.26 27.44 22.50
CA PHE A 99 -11.05 28.13 23.52
C PHE A 99 -11.00 29.66 23.37
N ALA A 100 -12.13 30.34 23.58
CA ALA A 100 -12.24 31.80 23.59
C ALA A 100 -11.79 32.40 24.94
N GLY A 101 -10.56 32.08 25.36
CA GLY A 101 -9.98 32.42 26.66
C GLY A 101 -9.69 31.18 27.53
N THR A 102 -9.27 31.40 28.78
CA THR A 102 -8.92 30.31 29.70
C THR A 102 -10.17 29.50 30.09
N PRO A 103 -10.24 28.20 29.76
CA PRO A 103 -11.38 27.37 30.13
C PRO A 103 -11.43 27.15 31.65
N VAL A 104 -12.63 27.01 32.19
CA VAL A 104 -12.88 26.68 33.61
C VAL A 104 -13.75 25.43 33.65
N GLU A 105 -13.43 24.47 34.53
CA GLU A 105 -14.11 23.17 34.62
C GLU A 105 -15.64 23.28 34.72
N ALA A 106 -16.15 24.25 35.52
CA ALA A 106 -17.57 24.50 35.67
C ALA A 106 -18.28 24.86 34.34
N GLY A 107 -17.56 25.44 33.38
CA GLY A 107 -18.08 25.75 32.04
C GLY A 107 -18.06 24.55 31.07
N LEU A 108 -17.41 23.45 31.44
CA LEU A 108 -17.18 22.28 30.59
C LEU A 108 -18.05 21.07 30.99
N VAL A 109 -19.03 21.23 31.88
CA VAL A 109 -19.89 20.12 32.35
C VAL A 109 -20.53 19.34 31.20
N ARG A 110 -21.08 20.06 30.20
CA ARG A 110 -21.71 19.44 29.04
C ARG A 110 -20.68 18.78 28.11
N PHE A 111 -19.51 19.41 27.94
CA PHE A 111 -18.38 18.87 27.18
C PHE A 111 -17.94 17.52 27.76
N PHE A 112 -17.67 17.45 29.06
CA PHE A 112 -17.30 16.20 29.72
C PHE A 112 -18.43 15.16 29.73
N SER A 113 -19.69 15.59 29.82
CA SER A 113 -20.84 14.67 29.73
C SER A 113 -20.91 13.91 28.40
N TYR A 114 -20.58 14.57 27.28
CA TYR A 114 -20.49 13.90 25.98
C TYR A 114 -19.15 13.17 25.78
N ALA A 115 -18.04 13.72 26.26
CA ALA A 115 -16.72 13.09 26.19
C ALA A 115 -16.71 11.67 26.77
N ARG A 116 -17.46 11.43 27.87
CA ARG A 116 -17.61 10.09 28.48
C ARG A 116 -18.32 9.06 27.61
N ARG A 117 -19.02 9.47 26.55
CA ARG A 117 -19.76 8.59 25.63
C ARG A 117 -18.92 8.18 24.43
N VAL A 118 -17.82 8.89 24.19
CA VAL A 118 -16.87 8.57 23.12
C VAL A 118 -16.16 7.27 23.45
N LYS A 119 -16.24 6.33 22.52
CA LYS A 119 -15.53 5.05 22.56
C LYS A 119 -14.49 4.94 21.46
N VAL A 120 -14.70 5.61 20.33
CA VAL A 120 -13.81 5.52 19.17
C VAL A 120 -13.50 6.92 18.65
N ILE A 121 -12.21 7.22 18.43
CA ILE A 121 -11.79 8.33 17.58
C ILE A 121 -11.39 7.75 16.24
N GLN A 122 -12.02 8.21 15.15
CA GLN A 122 -11.75 7.70 13.81
C GLN A 122 -11.87 8.80 12.76
N HIS A 123 -10.80 9.05 12.02
CA HIS A 123 -10.76 10.11 11.01
C HIS A 123 -11.88 9.98 9.95
N ARG A 124 -12.12 8.77 9.44
CA ARG A 124 -13.20 8.51 8.46
C ARG A 124 -14.46 7.97 9.14
N CYS A 125 -15.31 8.87 9.62
CA CYS A 125 -16.63 8.54 10.17
C CYS A 125 -17.69 8.52 9.06
N TYR A 126 -17.89 7.38 8.38
CA TYR A 126 -18.89 7.28 7.31
C TYR A 126 -20.34 7.51 7.76
N HIS A 127 -20.61 7.31 9.06
CA HIS A 127 -21.92 7.54 9.68
C HIS A 127 -22.17 9.01 10.06
N LEU A 128 -21.15 9.88 9.96
CA LEU A 128 -21.24 11.31 10.21
C LEU A 128 -21.15 12.12 8.91
N PRO A 129 -21.67 13.35 8.89
CA PRO A 129 -21.49 14.23 7.74
C PRO A 129 -20.00 14.45 7.44
N PRO A 130 -19.55 14.34 6.18
CA PRO A 130 -18.13 14.46 5.81
C PRO A 130 -17.54 15.83 6.17
N GLN A 131 -18.39 16.86 6.30
CA GLN A 131 -17.98 18.20 6.76
C GLN A 131 -17.44 18.20 8.20
N LEU A 132 -17.66 17.15 9.00
CA LEU A 132 -17.08 17.04 10.34
C LEU A 132 -15.60 16.59 10.30
N ALA A 133 -15.18 15.85 9.27
CA ALA A 133 -13.81 15.35 9.16
C ALA A 133 -12.78 16.48 8.99
N VAL A 134 -13.19 17.65 8.50
CA VAL A 134 -12.29 18.80 8.31
C VAL A 134 -11.96 19.56 9.59
N PHE A 135 -12.67 19.32 10.70
CA PHE A 135 -12.38 19.93 12.00
C PHE A 135 -11.26 19.20 12.75
N CYS A 136 -10.40 19.93 13.46
CA CYS A 136 -9.39 19.39 14.38
C CYS A 136 -9.22 20.31 15.59
N ALA A 137 -8.78 19.74 16.72
CA ALA A 137 -8.47 20.55 17.89
C ALA A 137 -7.06 21.11 17.76
N ASP A 138 -6.91 22.38 18.13
CA ASP A 138 -5.60 23.03 18.15
C ASP A 138 -4.70 22.45 19.26
N PRO A 139 -3.37 22.34 19.09
CA PRO A 139 -2.48 21.84 20.14
C PRO A 139 -2.65 22.55 21.50
N GLU A 140 -2.88 23.86 21.51
CA GLU A 140 -3.10 24.62 22.75
C GLU A 140 -4.38 24.22 23.48
N THR A 141 -5.38 23.73 22.74
CA THR A 141 -6.59 23.15 23.31
C THR A 141 -6.28 21.90 24.14
N TYR A 142 -5.39 21.03 23.65
CA TYR A 142 -4.98 19.84 24.40
C TYR A 142 -4.27 20.25 25.68
N HIS A 143 -3.36 21.24 25.60
CA HIS A 143 -2.65 21.74 26.77
C HIS A 143 -3.59 22.36 27.82
N ALA A 144 -4.50 23.23 27.40
CA ALA A 144 -5.48 23.83 28.30
C ALA A 144 -6.38 22.79 28.98
N LEU A 145 -6.77 21.73 28.25
CA LEU A 145 -7.52 20.61 28.82
C LEU A 145 -6.68 19.79 29.80
N ALA A 146 -5.41 19.53 29.49
CA ALA A 146 -4.49 18.82 30.38
C ALA A 146 -4.33 19.54 31.72
N VAL A 147 -4.22 20.88 31.72
CA VAL A 147 -4.13 21.68 32.95
C VAL A 147 -5.39 21.52 33.84
N ILE A 148 -6.58 21.45 33.23
CA ILE A 148 -7.85 21.28 33.96
C ILE A 148 -8.03 19.84 34.45
N LEU A 149 -7.71 18.88 33.58
CA LEU A 149 -7.93 17.46 33.84
C LEU A 149 -6.91 16.90 34.83
N GLN A 150 -5.71 17.46 34.85
CA GLN A 150 -4.55 16.96 35.59
C GLN A 150 -4.30 15.50 35.18
N ASP A 151 -4.47 14.55 36.10
CA ASP A 151 -4.27 13.12 35.81
C ASP A 151 -5.50 12.42 35.22
N ARG A 152 -6.66 13.08 35.17
CA ARG A 152 -7.90 12.44 34.69
C ARG A 152 -7.90 12.32 33.17
N PRO A 153 -8.33 11.18 32.60
CA PRO A 153 -8.52 11.07 31.16
C PRO A 153 -9.74 11.88 30.72
N LEU A 154 -9.62 12.58 29.59
CA LEU A 154 -10.73 13.25 28.92
C LEU A 154 -11.80 12.26 28.47
N LEU A 155 -11.36 11.11 27.95
CA LEU A 155 -12.21 10.07 27.34
C LEU A 155 -12.10 8.77 28.16
N PRO A 156 -12.77 8.65 29.31
CA PRO A 156 -12.59 7.51 30.22
C PRO A 156 -13.09 6.17 29.67
N ASN A 157 -13.89 6.18 28.60
CA ASN A 157 -14.44 4.98 27.97
C ASN A 157 -13.91 4.76 26.54
N VAL A 158 -12.85 5.45 26.13
CA VAL A 158 -12.25 5.24 24.81
C VAL A 158 -11.64 3.84 24.74
N GLU A 159 -11.91 3.14 23.64
CA GLU A 159 -11.47 1.79 23.35
C GLU A 159 -10.50 1.79 22.15
N SER A 160 -10.67 2.72 21.20
CA SER A 160 -9.80 2.85 20.03
C SER A 160 -9.59 4.31 19.64
N ILE A 161 -8.34 4.68 19.33
CA ILE A 161 -7.97 6.00 18.82
C ILE A 161 -7.23 5.81 17.50
N GLU A 162 -7.77 6.41 16.44
CA GLU A 162 -7.15 6.53 15.13
C GLU A 162 -6.91 8.02 14.84
N PHE A 163 -5.70 8.48 15.14
CA PHE A 163 -5.31 9.88 15.03
C PHE A 163 -4.61 10.13 13.69
N HIS A 164 -5.19 11.00 12.87
CA HIS A 164 -4.59 11.46 11.62
C HIS A 164 -4.09 12.89 11.78
N ARG A 165 -2.77 13.08 11.79
CA ARG A 165 -2.15 14.40 11.87
C ARG A 165 -2.37 15.13 10.54
N LYS A 166 -3.15 16.20 10.60
CA LYS A 166 -3.35 17.11 9.46
C LYS A 166 -2.06 17.94 9.23
N PRO A 167 -1.68 18.27 7.98
CA PRO A 167 -0.41 18.94 7.68
C PRO A 167 -0.18 20.24 8.45
N VAL A 168 -1.26 20.99 8.69
CA VAL A 168 -1.21 22.30 9.35
C VAL A 168 -1.23 22.19 10.89
N VAL A 169 -1.35 20.96 11.44
CA VAL A 169 -1.36 20.73 12.89
C VAL A 169 0.06 20.42 13.36
N SER A 170 0.58 21.28 14.24
CA SER A 170 1.87 21.10 14.91
C SER A 170 1.88 19.83 15.77
N THR A 171 3.04 19.19 15.82
CA THR A 171 3.37 18.03 16.68
C THR A 171 3.36 18.37 18.18
N ALA A 172 3.29 19.65 18.57
CA ALA A 172 3.06 20.09 19.95
C ALA A 172 1.81 19.45 20.60
N VAL A 173 0.92 18.87 19.79
CA VAL A 173 -0.20 18.05 20.26
C VAL A 173 0.28 16.88 21.15
N PHE A 174 1.47 16.31 20.91
CA PHE A 174 2.00 15.17 21.65
C PHE A 174 2.25 15.49 23.13
N ARG A 175 2.65 16.72 23.45
CA ARG A 175 2.87 17.22 24.81
C ARG A 175 1.70 16.94 25.76
N SER A 176 0.48 16.97 25.23
CA SER A 176 -0.75 16.81 26.02
C SER A 176 -1.69 15.76 25.45
N PHE A 177 -1.18 14.89 24.57
CA PHE A 177 -1.99 13.83 23.95
C PHE A 177 -2.43 12.76 24.97
N HIS A 178 -1.68 12.62 26.07
CA HIS A 178 -1.97 11.67 27.15
C HIS A 178 -3.34 11.85 27.79
N ILE A 179 -3.99 13.02 27.66
CA ILE A 179 -5.38 13.21 28.13
C ILE A 179 -6.37 12.29 27.42
N LEU A 180 -6.04 11.80 26.22
CA LEU A 180 -6.86 10.86 25.48
C LEU A 180 -6.68 9.41 25.93
N PHE A 181 -5.64 9.10 26.71
CA PHE A 181 -5.35 7.74 27.16
C PHE A 181 -6.32 7.32 28.28
N GLY A 182 -7.49 6.83 27.87
CA GLY A 182 -8.45 6.23 28.77
C GLY A 182 -8.03 4.82 29.21
N PRO A 183 -8.47 4.36 30.41
CA PRO A 183 -8.08 3.06 30.96
C PRO A 183 -8.64 1.86 30.19
N LYS A 184 -9.58 2.08 29.27
CA LYS A 184 -10.17 1.04 28.42
C LYS A 184 -9.58 1.01 27.01
N LEU A 185 -8.57 1.83 26.75
CA LEU A 185 -7.95 1.92 25.43
C LEU A 185 -7.26 0.60 25.09
N LYS A 186 -7.63 0.03 23.95
CA LYS A 186 -7.10 -1.23 23.42
C LYS A 186 -6.28 -1.03 22.16
N LYS A 187 -6.67 -0.06 21.33
CA LYS A 187 -6.00 0.22 20.05
C LYS A 187 -5.61 1.69 19.93
N LEU A 188 -4.34 1.95 19.62
CA LEU A 188 -3.84 3.27 19.25
C LEU A 188 -3.20 3.19 17.85
N SER A 189 -3.75 3.94 16.91
CA SER A 189 -3.19 4.15 15.58
C SER A 189 -2.89 5.63 15.37
N MET A 190 -1.70 5.97 14.91
CA MET A 190 -1.29 7.35 14.61
C MET A 190 -0.69 7.43 13.22
N PHE A 191 -1.29 8.27 12.37
CA PHE A 191 -0.90 8.46 10.98
C PHE A 191 -0.52 9.92 10.74
N GLY A 192 0.63 10.16 10.11
CA GLY A 192 1.02 11.43 9.51
C GLY A 192 0.63 11.41 8.03
N ARG A 193 0.25 12.57 7.47
CA ARG A 193 -0.08 12.64 6.05
C ARG A 193 1.18 12.62 5.18
N GLU A 194 1.32 11.56 4.40
CA GLU A 194 1.86 11.59 3.04
C GLU A 194 0.89 12.41 2.15
N GLY A 195 1.34 13.57 1.66
CA GLY A 195 0.96 13.92 0.29
C GLY A 195 1.57 12.88 -0.65
N GLN A 196 1.05 12.73 -1.88
CA GLN A 196 1.64 11.85 -2.90
C GLN A 196 3.04 12.34 -3.36
N ILE A 197 4.00 12.41 -2.45
CA ILE A 197 5.35 12.89 -2.71
C ILE A 197 6.31 11.79 -2.23
N LYS A 198 6.14 10.58 -2.79
CA LYS A 198 7.21 9.57 -2.77
C LYS A 198 8.50 10.12 -3.42
N GLU A 199 8.35 11.07 -4.35
CA GLU A 199 9.45 11.67 -5.11
C GLU A 199 10.42 12.54 -4.29
N TYR A 200 10.07 12.96 -3.06
CA TYR A 200 10.95 13.76 -2.20
C TYR A 200 11.16 13.15 -0.80
N ALA A 201 10.72 11.90 -0.55
CA ALA A 201 10.99 11.21 0.73
C ALA A 201 12.50 11.14 1.06
N TRP A 202 13.37 11.14 0.05
CA TRP A 202 14.82 11.21 0.24
C TRP A 202 15.34 12.59 0.67
N LEU A 203 14.64 13.70 0.42
CA LEU A 203 15.01 15.03 0.91
C LEU A 203 14.79 15.18 2.42
N TRP A 204 13.83 14.45 2.98
CA TRP A 204 13.51 14.44 4.41
C TRP A 204 14.29 13.38 5.20
N ARG A 205 15.09 12.55 4.51
CA ARG A 205 16.10 11.68 5.14
C ARG A 205 17.36 12.44 5.57
N ASP A 206 17.47 13.74 5.29
CA ASP A 206 18.58 14.56 5.79
C ASP A 206 18.37 14.85 7.29
N PRO A 207 19.19 14.30 8.20
CA PRO A 207 19.10 14.59 9.63
C PRO A 207 19.27 16.09 9.94
N ALA A 208 19.88 16.86 9.02
CA ALA A 208 20.08 18.30 9.16
C ALA A 208 18.80 19.13 8.88
N LEU A 209 17.78 18.55 8.24
CA LEU A 209 16.45 19.14 8.02
C LEU A 209 15.39 18.58 9.01
N GLY A 210 15.86 17.90 10.07
CA GLY A 210 15.04 17.12 10.99
C GLY A 210 13.99 17.91 11.79
N VAL A 211 13.15 17.13 12.47
CA VAL A 211 12.12 17.56 13.41
C VAL A 211 12.75 18.42 14.53
N GLU A 212 12.08 19.50 14.99
CA GLU A 212 12.63 20.30 16.09
C GLU A 212 12.85 19.44 17.36
N PRO A 213 13.97 19.61 18.11
CA PRO A 213 14.30 18.77 19.27
C PRO A 213 13.21 18.70 20.35
N GLN A 214 12.36 19.72 20.46
CA GLN A 214 11.25 19.76 21.41
C GLN A 214 10.15 18.76 21.04
N GLU A 215 9.90 18.53 19.75
CA GLU A 215 8.85 17.64 19.28
C GLU A 215 9.21 16.17 19.56
N GLU A 216 10.50 15.84 19.45
CA GLU A 216 11.02 14.51 19.78
C GLU A 216 10.84 14.20 21.28
N GLN A 217 11.11 15.18 22.15
CA GLN A 217 10.88 15.07 23.59
C GLN A 217 9.40 14.94 23.94
N ASP A 218 8.53 15.69 23.26
CA ASP A 218 7.09 15.63 23.47
C ASP A 218 6.53 14.25 23.07
N PHE A 219 7.05 13.67 21.99
CA PHE A 219 6.70 12.33 21.54
C PHE A 219 7.21 11.25 22.52
N GLU A 220 8.46 11.34 22.97
CA GLU A 220 9.01 10.44 23.98
C GLU A 220 8.19 10.46 25.28
N GLY A 221 7.87 11.66 25.78
CA GLY A 221 7.04 11.83 26.96
C GLY A 221 5.64 11.23 26.78
N MET A 222 5.06 11.35 25.59
CA MET A 222 3.76 10.77 25.25
C MET A 222 3.79 9.23 25.26
N LEU A 223 4.84 8.60 24.72
CA LEU A 223 5.03 7.14 24.80
C LEU A 223 5.23 6.65 26.23
N ALA A 224 6.01 7.38 27.03
CA ALA A 224 6.20 7.06 28.45
C ALA A 224 4.87 7.10 29.22
N GLU A 225 4.01 8.08 28.95
CA GLU A 225 2.67 8.14 29.54
C GLU A 225 1.73 7.05 29.02
N LEU A 226 1.85 6.65 27.75
CA LEU A 226 1.08 5.54 27.18
C LEU A 226 1.35 4.24 27.94
N GLY A 227 2.63 3.89 28.11
CA GLY A 227 3.02 2.67 28.84
C GLY A 227 2.62 2.67 30.31
N LYS A 228 2.53 3.85 30.96
CA LYS A 228 2.07 3.98 32.35
C LYS A 228 0.55 3.88 32.48
N ARG A 229 -0.21 4.54 31.60
CA ARG A 229 -1.67 4.70 31.72
C ARG A 229 -2.46 3.57 31.08
N VAL A 230 -1.88 2.89 30.08
CA VAL A 230 -2.57 1.88 29.25
C VAL A 230 -1.74 0.60 29.12
N PRO A 231 -1.52 -0.16 30.21
CA PRO A 231 -0.72 -1.39 30.16
C PRO A 231 -1.42 -2.54 29.40
N HIS A 232 -2.74 -2.47 29.22
CA HIS A 232 -3.55 -3.48 28.52
C HIS A 232 -3.74 -3.17 27.03
N LEU A 233 -2.86 -2.38 26.43
CA LEU A 233 -2.91 -2.07 25.02
C LEU A 233 -2.74 -3.35 24.18
N GLU A 234 -3.69 -3.61 23.28
CA GLU A 234 -3.73 -4.81 22.43
C GLU A 234 -3.15 -4.55 21.04
N ALA A 235 -3.26 -3.32 20.52
CA ALA A 235 -2.77 -2.96 19.19
C ALA A 235 -2.14 -1.55 19.17
N LEU A 236 -0.94 -1.47 18.61
CA LEU A 236 -0.20 -0.23 18.40
C LEU A 236 0.20 -0.11 16.93
N GLU A 237 -0.16 1.01 16.30
CA GLU A 237 0.09 1.24 14.88
C GLU A 237 0.60 2.67 14.67
N PHE A 238 1.81 2.81 14.13
CA PHE A 238 2.41 4.11 13.85
C PHE A 238 2.84 4.21 12.39
N ASN A 239 2.48 5.33 11.79
CA ASN A 239 2.97 5.78 10.50
C ASN A 239 3.15 7.30 10.59
N LEU A 240 4.25 7.77 11.15
CA LEU A 240 4.46 9.19 11.44
C LEU A 240 5.67 9.70 10.66
N TYR A 241 5.42 10.45 9.59
CA TYR A 241 6.45 11.08 8.77
C TYR A 241 6.50 12.62 8.99
N PRO A 242 7.71 13.24 8.98
CA PRO A 242 9.03 12.63 9.14
C PRO A 242 9.27 12.21 10.60
N SER A 243 10.09 11.20 10.79
CA SER A 243 10.49 10.66 12.08
C SER A 243 12.00 10.80 12.25
N GLY A 244 12.42 11.52 13.30
CA GLY A 244 13.84 11.63 13.63
C GLY A 244 14.39 10.36 14.27
N ALA A 245 15.72 10.23 14.30
CA ALA A 245 16.41 9.12 14.96
C ALA A 245 16.03 9.01 16.46
N THR A 246 15.73 10.15 17.11
CA THR A 246 15.30 10.19 18.51
C THR A 246 13.91 9.61 18.70
N MET A 247 12.96 9.86 17.79
CA MET A 247 11.61 9.25 17.87
C MET A 247 11.68 7.73 17.70
N ALA A 248 12.54 7.24 16.80
CA ALA A 248 12.79 5.81 16.62
C ALA A 248 13.42 5.18 17.88
N LEU A 249 14.40 5.87 18.48
CA LEU A 249 15.01 5.46 19.75
C LEU A 249 13.98 5.43 20.89
N ALA A 250 13.21 6.49 21.08
CA ALA A 250 12.16 6.58 22.10
C ALA A 250 11.12 5.47 21.95
N THR A 251 10.73 5.16 20.71
CA THR A 251 9.83 4.03 20.40
C THR A 251 10.46 2.71 20.82
N SER A 252 11.72 2.47 20.46
CA SER A 252 12.43 1.25 20.81
C SER A 252 12.58 1.09 22.34
N VAL A 253 12.94 2.15 23.06
CA VAL A 253 13.04 2.16 24.52
C VAL A 253 11.69 1.86 25.18
N ALA A 254 10.61 2.50 24.70
CA ALA A 254 9.27 2.27 25.25
C ALA A 254 8.79 0.83 25.05
N LEU A 255 9.21 0.17 23.96
CA LEU A 255 8.89 -1.24 23.67
C LEU A 255 9.77 -2.21 24.47
N ASP A 256 11.03 -1.86 24.73
CA ASP A 256 11.98 -2.68 25.49
C ASP A 256 11.59 -2.83 26.97
N GLU A 257 11.06 -1.77 27.59
CA GLU A 257 10.70 -1.74 29.02
C GLU A 257 9.53 -2.67 29.43
N SER A 258 9.11 -3.61 28.58
CA SER A 258 8.09 -4.63 28.86
C SER A 258 6.73 -4.08 29.33
N ARG A 259 6.45 -2.81 29.03
CA ARG A 259 5.21 -2.13 29.46
C ARG A 259 3.96 -2.62 28.72
N PHE A 260 4.14 -3.29 27.57
CA PHE A 260 3.09 -3.73 26.67
C PHE A 260 2.90 -5.26 26.64
N GLY A 261 2.79 -5.89 27.83
CA GLY A 261 2.67 -7.35 27.95
C GLY A 261 1.43 -7.98 27.28
N TYR A 262 0.42 -7.19 26.94
CA TYR A 262 -0.82 -7.63 26.28
C TYR A 262 -0.85 -7.34 24.77
N LEU A 263 0.25 -6.83 24.20
CA LEU A 263 0.29 -6.45 22.80
C LEU A 263 0.10 -7.67 21.89
N THR A 264 -0.86 -7.56 20.98
CA THR A 264 -1.19 -8.58 19.98
C THR A 264 -0.79 -8.18 18.57
N SER A 265 -0.73 -6.87 18.31
CA SER A 265 -0.39 -6.29 17.01
C SER A 265 0.50 -5.08 17.20
N LEU A 266 1.66 -5.08 16.55
CA LEU A 266 2.54 -3.93 16.42
C LEU A 266 2.77 -3.66 14.93
N CYS A 267 2.42 -2.49 14.44
CA CYS A 267 2.61 -2.08 13.05
C CYS A 267 3.34 -0.73 12.99
N LEU A 268 4.59 -0.74 12.53
CA LEU A 268 5.43 0.44 12.35
C LEU A 268 5.69 0.59 10.85
N LEU A 269 4.84 1.36 10.17
CA LEU A 269 4.77 1.41 8.71
C LEU A 269 5.85 2.33 8.09
N GLN A 270 6.19 2.07 6.82
CA GLN A 270 6.89 2.99 5.90
C GLN A 270 8.23 3.57 6.43
N ASP A 271 9.10 2.75 7.02
CA ASP A 271 10.43 3.16 7.52
C ASP A 271 10.42 4.31 8.55
N CYS A 272 9.26 4.63 9.13
CA CYS A 272 9.14 5.78 10.01
C CYS A 272 9.85 5.50 11.36
N LEU A 273 9.59 4.37 12.00
CA LEU A 273 10.11 4.10 13.34
C LEU A 273 10.85 2.76 13.33
N PRO A 274 12.10 2.72 12.84
CA PRO A 274 12.89 1.50 12.88
C PRO A 274 13.10 1.06 14.32
N ILE A 275 12.90 -0.24 14.57
CA ILE A 275 13.13 -0.83 15.89
C ILE A 275 14.59 -1.19 16.03
N ARG A 276 15.11 -1.02 17.25
CA ARG A 276 16.45 -1.47 17.60
C ARG A 276 16.50 -2.97 17.97
N PRO A 277 17.68 -3.60 17.89
CA PRO A 277 17.95 -4.96 18.38
C PRO A 277 17.30 -5.32 19.71
N GLU A 278 17.46 -4.46 20.73
CA GLU A 278 16.99 -4.73 22.08
C GLU A 278 15.46 -4.81 22.14
N ALA A 279 14.79 -3.87 21.46
CA ALA A 279 13.34 -3.86 21.32
C ALA A 279 12.83 -5.09 20.56
N PHE A 280 13.53 -5.54 19.51
CA PHE A 280 13.16 -6.75 18.76
C PHE A 280 13.18 -8.00 19.65
N VAL A 281 14.22 -8.15 20.49
CA VAL A 281 14.31 -9.27 21.45
C VAL A 281 13.18 -9.21 22.47
N SER A 282 12.94 -8.04 23.06
CA SER A 282 11.87 -7.83 24.05
C SER A 282 10.47 -8.11 23.48
N LEU A 283 10.22 -7.72 22.23
CA LEU A 283 9.00 -8.08 21.50
C LEU A 283 8.89 -9.59 21.24
N GLY A 284 10.02 -10.26 21.01
CA GLY A 284 10.11 -11.69 20.75
C GLY A 284 9.59 -12.57 21.88
N TYR A 285 9.71 -12.10 23.13
CA TYR A 285 9.22 -12.79 24.31
C TYR A 285 7.74 -12.53 24.64
N LEU A 286 7.07 -11.64 23.90
CA LEU A 286 5.66 -11.34 24.16
C LEU A 286 4.77 -12.54 23.80
N PRO A 287 4.03 -13.13 24.76
CA PRO A 287 3.30 -14.38 24.55
C PRO A 287 2.03 -14.21 23.71
N SER A 288 1.61 -12.97 23.46
CA SER A 288 0.37 -12.65 22.75
C SER A 288 0.58 -12.00 21.38
N LEU A 289 1.83 -11.71 20.99
CA LEU A 289 2.13 -10.96 19.78
C LEU A 289 1.92 -11.84 18.53
N ARG A 290 0.92 -11.48 17.72
CA ARG A 290 0.48 -12.23 16.53
C ARG A 290 0.83 -11.51 15.24
N THR A 291 0.87 -10.19 15.26
CA THR A 291 1.18 -9.38 14.09
C THR A 291 2.34 -8.45 14.45
N LEU A 292 3.41 -8.53 13.66
CA LEU A 292 4.57 -7.66 13.78
C LEU A 292 4.92 -7.12 12.40
N GLU A 293 4.91 -5.81 12.27
CA GLU A 293 5.36 -5.08 11.09
C GLU A 293 6.30 -3.96 11.53
N PHE A 294 7.50 -3.94 10.93
CA PHE A 294 8.52 -2.97 11.29
C PHE A 294 9.53 -2.75 10.17
N SER A 295 10.31 -1.68 10.32
CA SER A 295 11.48 -1.39 9.50
C SER A 295 12.78 -1.74 10.22
N SER A 296 13.70 -2.36 9.50
CA SER A 296 15.03 -2.78 9.91
C SER A 296 16.13 -2.03 9.14
N ASN A 297 15.96 -0.71 9.01
CA ASN A 297 16.91 0.15 8.30
C ASN A 297 18.33 0.05 8.89
N ILE A 298 19.35 -0.19 8.05
CA ILE A 298 20.75 -0.43 8.46
C ILE A 298 21.40 0.73 9.21
N ALA A 299 20.86 1.95 9.11
CA ALA A 299 21.32 3.06 9.95
C ALA A 299 21.15 2.78 11.46
N PHE A 300 20.26 1.86 11.81
CA PHE A 300 19.93 1.48 13.19
C PHE A 300 20.33 0.04 13.55
N TRP A 301 20.76 -0.75 12.55
CA TRP A 301 21.20 -2.14 12.71
C TRP A 301 22.63 -2.26 12.20
N THR A 302 23.61 -2.26 13.12
CA THR A 302 25.02 -2.46 12.76
C THR A 302 25.41 -3.94 12.83
N ASP A 303 26.43 -4.36 12.08
CA ASP A 303 26.96 -5.73 12.16
C ASP A 303 27.33 -6.14 13.60
N ALA A 304 27.80 -5.18 14.41
CA ALA A 304 28.11 -5.38 15.81
C ALA A 304 26.88 -5.69 16.66
N ASP A 305 25.73 -5.10 16.32
CA ASP A 305 24.46 -5.35 17.01
C ASP A 305 23.95 -6.78 16.79
N PHE A 306 24.17 -7.35 15.60
CA PHE A 306 23.82 -8.75 15.32
C PHE A 306 24.72 -9.74 16.05
N VAL A 307 26.00 -9.41 16.23
CA VAL A 307 26.95 -10.25 16.97
C VAL A 307 26.67 -10.22 18.48
N SER A 308 26.19 -9.09 19.00
CA SER A 308 25.82 -8.94 20.42
C SER A 308 24.41 -9.47 20.74
N LEU A 309 23.58 -9.70 19.72
CA LEU A 309 22.26 -10.33 19.83
C LEU A 309 22.39 -11.81 20.24
N ILE A 310 22.49 -12.04 21.54
CA ILE A 310 22.43 -13.38 22.13
C ILE A 310 20.95 -13.68 22.44
N ALA A 311 20.24 -14.22 21.45
CA ALA A 311 18.98 -14.90 21.73
C ALA A 311 19.30 -16.34 22.16
N GLU A 312 19.18 -16.63 23.47
CA GLU A 312 19.34 -17.99 23.98
C GLU A 312 18.18 -18.90 23.54
N ASP A 313 17.00 -18.30 23.29
CA ASP A 313 15.76 -18.99 22.96
C ASP A 313 15.16 -18.54 21.61
N PRO A 314 14.41 -19.43 20.94
CA PRO A 314 13.61 -19.09 19.77
C PRO A 314 12.57 -17.99 20.09
N LEU A 315 12.54 -16.92 19.30
CA LEU A 315 11.63 -15.79 19.50
C LEU A 315 10.31 -15.99 18.74
N PHE A 316 9.28 -15.24 19.15
CA PHE A 316 7.99 -15.13 18.47
C PHE A 316 7.23 -16.47 18.30
N PRO A 317 6.91 -17.21 19.37
CA PRO A 317 6.32 -18.55 19.24
C PRO A 317 4.91 -18.55 18.63
N VAL A 318 4.12 -17.48 18.81
CA VAL A 318 2.69 -17.42 18.40
C VAL A 318 2.41 -16.48 17.21
N LEU A 319 3.46 -16.01 16.53
CA LEU A 319 3.36 -15.04 15.44
C LEU A 319 2.62 -15.61 14.23
N ARG A 320 1.70 -14.82 13.66
CA ARG A 320 0.86 -15.17 12.51
C ARG A 320 1.15 -14.34 11.29
N SER A 321 1.52 -13.08 11.48
CA SER A 321 1.85 -12.15 10.40
C SER A 321 3.14 -11.42 10.73
N LEU A 322 4.08 -11.45 9.80
CA LEU A 322 5.37 -10.78 9.89
C LEU A 322 5.62 -9.96 8.64
N SER A 323 5.92 -8.68 8.81
CA SER A 323 6.33 -7.77 7.74
C SER A 323 7.64 -7.09 8.13
N ILE A 324 8.69 -7.26 7.33
CA ILE A 324 10.03 -6.69 7.57
C ILE A 324 10.39 -5.83 6.36
N THR A 325 10.59 -4.53 6.58
CA THR A 325 11.17 -3.63 5.57
C THR A 325 12.62 -3.34 5.90
N GLY A 326 13.57 -3.81 5.11
CA GLY A 326 15.00 -3.58 5.33
C GLY A 326 15.61 -2.65 4.30
N THR A 327 16.81 -2.11 4.55
CA THR A 327 17.56 -1.43 3.47
C THR A 327 18.21 -2.41 2.49
N THR A 328 18.58 -3.58 2.99
CA THR A 328 19.10 -4.70 2.20
C THR A 328 18.41 -5.97 2.66
N LEU A 329 18.53 -7.07 1.90
CA LEU A 329 17.98 -8.36 2.30
C LEU A 329 18.77 -9.06 3.41
N ALA A 330 20.01 -8.67 3.67
CA ALA A 330 20.85 -9.28 4.69
C ALA A 330 20.18 -9.24 6.09
N VAL A 331 19.66 -8.09 6.48
CA VAL A 331 19.03 -7.91 7.80
C VAL A 331 17.73 -8.73 7.94
N PRO A 332 16.75 -8.67 7.01
CA PRO A 332 15.60 -9.56 7.04
C PRO A 332 15.97 -11.04 7.11
N ILE A 333 16.95 -11.51 6.32
CA ILE A 333 17.40 -12.91 6.34
C ILE A 333 17.89 -13.30 7.74
N MET A 334 18.70 -12.45 8.37
CA MET A 334 19.20 -12.71 9.72
C MET A 334 18.07 -12.71 10.76
N LEU A 335 17.17 -11.74 10.71
CA LEU A 335 16.06 -11.64 11.67
C LEU A 335 15.11 -12.84 11.59
N LEU A 336 14.87 -13.36 10.39
CA LEU A 336 14.04 -14.54 10.19
C LEU A 336 14.64 -15.80 10.84
N GLN A 337 15.94 -15.85 11.15
CA GLN A 337 16.57 -16.96 11.88
C GLN A 337 16.07 -17.12 13.31
N TRP A 338 15.63 -16.02 13.93
CA TRP A 338 15.09 -16.05 15.28
C TRP A 338 13.58 -16.29 15.33
N VAL A 339 12.89 -16.25 14.19
CA VAL A 339 11.45 -16.45 14.13
C VAL A 339 11.10 -17.94 14.16
N SER A 340 10.57 -18.38 15.30
CA SER A 340 10.29 -19.80 15.54
C SER A 340 8.84 -20.22 15.34
N SER A 341 7.93 -19.28 15.03
CA SER A 341 6.51 -19.59 15.03
C SER A 341 6.16 -20.68 14.00
N PRO A 342 5.56 -21.80 14.42
CA PRO A 342 5.02 -22.80 13.50
C PRO A 342 3.66 -22.38 12.92
N CYS A 343 3.09 -21.25 13.36
CA CYS A 343 1.76 -20.78 12.99
C CYS A 343 1.80 -19.55 12.07
N LEU A 344 2.97 -19.18 11.54
CA LEU A 344 3.09 -18.04 10.64
C LEU A 344 2.27 -18.32 9.37
N ALA A 345 1.33 -17.43 9.09
CA ALA A 345 0.40 -17.52 7.97
C ALA A 345 0.70 -16.49 6.87
N SER A 346 1.30 -15.35 7.24
CA SER A 346 1.66 -14.27 6.33
C SER A 346 3.10 -13.80 6.57
N LEU A 347 3.89 -13.72 5.50
CA LEU A 347 5.24 -13.18 5.51
C LEU A 347 5.40 -12.16 4.39
N THR A 348 5.79 -10.94 4.76
CA THR A 348 6.16 -9.87 3.84
C THR A 348 7.60 -9.46 4.08
N VAL A 349 8.41 -9.43 3.03
CA VAL A 349 9.78 -8.90 3.06
C VAL A 349 9.90 -7.82 1.98
N SER A 350 10.27 -6.62 2.37
CA SER A 350 10.45 -5.48 1.46
C SER A 350 11.82 -4.85 1.62
N THR A 351 12.37 -4.29 0.55
CA THR A 351 13.56 -3.43 0.61
C THR A 351 13.31 -2.01 0.12
N ASP A 352 14.00 -1.03 0.71
CA ASP A 352 13.91 0.39 0.32
C ASP A 352 15.08 0.86 -0.58
N ALA A 353 16.11 0.03 -0.71
CA ALA A 353 17.32 0.33 -1.47
C ALA A 353 17.77 -0.84 -2.35
N ASP A 354 18.71 -0.53 -3.23
CA ASP A 354 19.27 -1.46 -4.19
C ASP A 354 19.82 -2.71 -3.50
N THR A 355 19.44 -3.88 -4.01
CA THR A 355 19.77 -5.18 -3.44
C THR A 355 20.67 -5.96 -4.39
N VAL A 356 21.60 -6.77 -3.87
CA VAL A 356 22.45 -7.61 -4.72
C VAL A 356 21.70 -8.87 -5.14
N ARG A 357 21.84 -9.27 -6.41
CA ARG A 357 21.24 -10.51 -6.94
C ARG A 357 21.57 -11.76 -6.10
N GLY A 358 22.79 -11.85 -5.57
CA GLY A 358 23.25 -12.97 -4.75
C GLY A 358 22.47 -13.15 -3.44
N ASP A 359 21.77 -12.13 -2.95
CA ASP A 359 21.00 -12.21 -1.70
C ASP A 359 19.60 -12.81 -1.87
N ILE A 360 19.10 -12.88 -3.10
CA ILE A 360 17.74 -13.36 -3.41
C ILE A 360 17.62 -14.88 -3.18
N ASP A 361 18.57 -15.67 -3.69
CA ASP A 361 18.50 -17.14 -3.55
C ASP A 361 18.59 -17.58 -2.07
N PRO A 362 19.50 -17.04 -1.23
CA PRO A 362 19.53 -17.31 0.21
C PRO A 362 18.21 -16.97 0.91
N LEU A 363 17.58 -15.84 0.59
CA LEU A 363 16.28 -15.47 1.16
C LEU A 363 15.23 -16.54 0.85
N ILE A 364 15.12 -16.95 -0.42
CA ILE A 364 14.11 -17.91 -0.86
C ILE A 364 14.34 -19.30 -0.22
N VAL A 365 15.59 -19.74 -0.17
CA VAL A 365 15.97 -20.99 0.52
C VAL A 365 15.61 -20.91 2.00
N PHE A 366 15.88 -19.76 2.64
CA PHE A 366 15.59 -19.56 4.05
C PHE A 366 14.08 -19.61 4.35
N ILE A 367 13.28 -18.91 3.55
CA ILE A 367 11.81 -18.90 3.69
C ILE A 367 11.23 -20.32 3.55
N ALA A 368 11.72 -21.10 2.58
CA ALA A 368 11.29 -22.48 2.39
C ALA A 368 11.69 -23.42 3.56
N ALA A 369 12.72 -23.05 4.32
CA ALA A 369 13.20 -23.79 5.49
C ALA A 369 12.52 -23.39 6.82
N LEU A 370 11.64 -22.38 6.82
CA LEU A 370 10.97 -21.92 8.02
C LEU A 370 10.11 -23.03 8.67
N PRO A 371 9.97 -23.06 10.02
CA PRO A 371 9.08 -24.00 10.71
C PRO A 371 7.63 -23.92 10.24
N SER A 372 7.22 -22.76 9.72
CA SER A 372 5.89 -22.43 9.20
C SER A 372 5.69 -22.73 7.70
N ARG A 373 6.63 -23.41 7.02
CA ARG A 373 6.54 -23.68 5.57
C ARG A 373 5.22 -24.31 5.13
N ASP A 374 4.60 -25.11 6.00
CA ASP A 374 3.37 -25.86 5.75
C ASP A 374 2.12 -25.07 6.17
N THR A 375 2.27 -23.96 6.91
CA THR A 375 1.17 -23.08 7.34
C THR A 375 1.14 -21.75 6.60
N LEU A 376 2.24 -21.37 5.94
CA LEU A 376 2.33 -20.10 5.24
C LEU A 376 1.35 -20.07 4.06
N SER A 377 0.43 -19.11 4.12
CA SER A 377 -0.63 -18.90 3.13
C SER A 377 -0.36 -17.68 2.25
N VAL A 378 0.29 -16.65 2.78
CA VAL A 378 0.60 -15.40 2.08
C VAL A 378 2.11 -15.19 2.12
N LEU A 379 2.71 -15.07 0.94
CA LEU A 379 4.12 -14.72 0.76
C LEU A 379 4.23 -13.50 -0.15
N SER A 380 4.79 -12.42 0.37
CA SER A 380 5.05 -11.20 -0.39
C SER A 380 6.52 -10.80 -0.28
N ILE A 381 7.21 -10.68 -1.41
CA ILE A 381 8.59 -10.19 -1.50
C ILE A 381 8.59 -9.01 -2.47
N HIS A 382 8.99 -7.84 -1.97
CA HIS A 382 9.09 -6.62 -2.77
C HIS A 382 10.53 -6.10 -2.75
N VAL A 383 11.20 -6.16 -3.89
CA VAL A 383 12.56 -5.66 -4.07
C VAL A 383 12.52 -4.70 -5.26
N PRO A 384 12.49 -3.38 -5.01
CA PRO A 384 12.27 -2.39 -6.05
C PRO A 384 13.44 -2.30 -7.03
N ASP A 385 14.65 -2.71 -6.61
CA ASP A 385 15.80 -2.70 -7.48
C ASP A 385 16.85 -3.79 -7.15
N VAL A 386 17.29 -4.57 -8.16
CA VAL A 386 18.31 -5.63 -8.06
C VAL A 386 19.53 -5.33 -8.93
N LEU A 387 20.71 -5.25 -8.30
CA LEU A 387 21.99 -5.00 -8.94
C LEU A 387 22.81 -6.29 -9.14
N HIS A 388 23.65 -6.27 -10.18
CA HIS A 388 24.68 -7.28 -10.39
C HIS A 388 25.81 -7.15 -9.34
N GLU A 389 26.37 -8.26 -8.88
CA GLU A 389 27.37 -8.32 -7.78
C GLU A 389 28.56 -7.37 -7.99
N THR A 390 29.09 -7.32 -9.20
CA THR A 390 30.24 -6.47 -9.56
C THR A 390 29.92 -4.97 -9.53
N VAL A 391 28.66 -4.59 -9.74
CA VAL A 391 28.24 -3.17 -9.84
C VAL A 391 28.13 -2.54 -8.47
N MET A 392 27.73 -3.28 -7.43
CA MET A 392 27.56 -2.75 -6.08
C MET A 392 28.84 -2.19 -5.47
N ALA A 393 29.99 -2.84 -5.70
CA ALA A 393 31.29 -2.36 -5.24
C ALA A 393 31.66 -0.99 -5.82
N ASP A 394 31.28 -0.74 -7.07
CA ASP A 394 31.48 0.54 -7.75
C ASP A 394 30.41 1.57 -7.36
N THR A 395 29.17 1.13 -7.15
CA THR A 395 28.05 2.00 -6.72
C THR A 395 28.28 2.59 -5.34
N ALA A 396 28.83 1.80 -4.39
CA ALA A 396 29.21 2.28 -3.07
C ALA A 396 30.32 3.35 -3.13
N ARG A 397 31.32 3.16 -3.99
CA ARG A 397 32.38 4.16 -4.25
C ARG A 397 31.83 5.44 -4.87
N ILE A 398 30.88 5.30 -5.81
CA ILE A 398 30.21 6.41 -6.50
C ILE A 398 29.32 7.20 -5.52
N ARG A 399 28.57 6.52 -4.66
CA ARG A 399 27.70 7.15 -3.64
C ARG A 399 28.52 7.89 -2.58
N ALA A 400 29.65 7.31 -2.14
CA ALA A 400 30.60 8.00 -1.26
C ALA A 400 31.14 9.29 -1.90
N ARG A 401 31.38 9.28 -3.22
CA ARG A 401 31.85 10.45 -3.97
C ARG A 401 30.76 11.51 -4.18
N TYR A 402 29.52 11.10 -4.44
CA TYR A 402 28.35 11.99 -4.49
C TYR A 402 28.14 12.72 -3.16
N ASN A 403 28.21 11.98 -2.05
CA ASN A 403 28.06 12.56 -0.72
C ASN A 403 29.17 13.59 -0.39
N SER A 404 30.33 13.49 -1.05
CA SER A 404 31.44 14.45 -0.90
C SER A 404 31.38 15.64 -1.86
N ASP A 405 30.67 15.55 -2.99
CA ASP A 405 30.49 16.63 -3.96
C ASP A 405 29.06 16.57 -4.58
N PRO A 406 28.11 17.41 -4.10
CA PRO A 406 26.74 17.43 -4.59
C PRO A 406 26.57 17.81 -6.08
N LYS A 407 27.63 18.32 -6.73
CA LYS A 407 27.62 18.62 -8.19
C LYS A 407 27.85 17.37 -9.03
N TYR A 408 28.37 16.31 -8.43
CA TYR A 408 28.49 15.00 -9.06
C TYR A 408 27.08 14.40 -9.16
N ARG A 409 26.63 13.92 -10.32
CA ARG A 409 25.40 13.12 -10.44
C ARG A 409 25.76 11.83 -11.15
N PRO A 410 25.64 10.65 -10.52
CA PRO A 410 25.86 9.40 -11.22
C PRO A 410 24.82 9.21 -12.32
N SER A 411 25.25 8.66 -13.46
CA SER A 411 24.34 8.11 -14.46
C SER A 411 23.48 7.05 -13.78
N ARG A 412 22.15 7.19 -13.85
CA ARG A 412 21.23 6.19 -13.27
C ARG A 412 21.23 4.88 -14.05
N ARG A 413 21.71 4.84 -15.31
CA ARG A 413 21.79 3.61 -16.10
C ARG A 413 22.74 2.60 -15.45
N ARG A 414 22.27 1.36 -15.29
CA ARG A 414 23.08 0.27 -14.78
C ARG A 414 24.22 0.02 -15.76
N ALA A 415 25.37 -0.40 -15.25
CA ALA A 415 26.47 -0.85 -16.10
C ALA A 415 26.23 -2.27 -16.65
N ARG A 416 25.47 -3.10 -15.92
CA ARG A 416 25.23 -4.50 -16.24
C ARG A 416 23.91 -4.99 -15.63
N ALA A 417 23.16 -5.79 -16.39
CA ALA A 417 21.97 -6.46 -15.90
C ALA A 417 22.32 -7.55 -14.85
N PRO A 418 21.51 -7.74 -13.79
CA PRO A 418 21.66 -8.86 -12.87
C PRO A 418 21.36 -10.18 -13.59
N GLU A 419 21.87 -11.29 -13.05
CA GLU A 419 21.55 -12.62 -13.57
C GLU A 419 20.05 -12.91 -13.38
N PRO A 420 19.36 -13.49 -14.39
CA PRO A 420 17.93 -13.78 -14.28
C PRO A 420 17.58 -14.68 -13.09
N LEU A 421 16.34 -14.60 -12.61
CA LEU A 421 15.78 -15.60 -11.70
C LEU A 421 15.30 -16.80 -12.52
N PHE A 422 15.87 -17.98 -12.25
CA PHE A 422 15.60 -19.21 -12.97
C PHE A 422 14.97 -20.26 -12.06
N ARG A 423 14.65 -21.44 -12.62
CA ARG A 423 14.02 -22.56 -11.87
C ARG A 423 14.66 -22.86 -10.52
N ALA A 424 16.00 -22.77 -10.40
CA ALA A 424 16.65 -23.11 -9.13
C ALA A 424 16.34 -22.10 -8.01
N THR A 425 16.14 -20.82 -8.34
CA THR A 425 15.71 -19.79 -7.38
C THR A 425 14.37 -20.16 -6.76
N PHE A 426 13.40 -20.59 -7.57
CA PHE A 426 12.03 -20.88 -7.08
C PHE A 426 11.84 -22.32 -6.58
N ALA A 427 12.76 -23.24 -6.89
CA ALA A 427 12.65 -24.65 -6.53
C ALA A 427 12.38 -24.90 -5.03
N PRO A 428 12.98 -24.15 -4.06
CA PRO A 428 12.66 -24.31 -2.64
C PRO A 428 11.19 -24.02 -2.31
N LEU A 429 10.58 -23.02 -2.95
CA LEU A 429 9.17 -22.64 -2.70
C LEU A 429 8.16 -23.68 -3.21
N LEU A 430 8.56 -24.54 -4.15
CA LEU A 430 7.69 -25.61 -4.67
C LEU A 430 7.31 -26.63 -3.60
N ALA A 431 8.02 -26.68 -2.47
CA ALA A 431 7.68 -27.54 -1.34
C ALA A 431 6.54 -26.98 -0.45
N MET A 432 6.15 -25.71 -0.64
CA MET A 432 5.20 -25.00 0.22
C MET A 432 3.76 -25.11 -0.32
N HIS A 433 3.07 -26.20 0.00
CA HIS A 433 1.78 -26.54 -0.61
C HIS A 433 0.56 -25.76 -0.10
N SER A 434 0.73 -24.98 0.97
CA SER A 434 -0.34 -24.20 1.61
C SER A 434 -0.48 -22.77 1.10
N LEU A 435 0.37 -22.35 0.15
CA LEU A 435 0.34 -21.00 -0.40
C LEU A 435 -0.98 -20.72 -1.14
N GLU A 436 -1.61 -19.61 -0.76
CA GLU A 436 -2.83 -19.06 -1.36
C GLU A 436 -2.54 -17.75 -2.11
N GLU A 437 -1.60 -16.95 -1.62
CA GLU A 437 -1.22 -15.67 -2.23
C GLU A 437 0.30 -15.57 -2.31
N VAL A 438 0.81 -15.40 -3.52
CA VAL A 438 2.25 -15.28 -3.79
C VAL A 438 2.48 -14.03 -4.62
N VAL A 439 3.18 -13.06 -4.04
CA VAL A 439 3.58 -11.81 -4.68
C VAL A 439 5.10 -11.73 -4.64
N LEU A 440 5.76 -11.90 -5.79
CA LEU A 440 7.20 -11.78 -5.96
C LEU A 440 7.46 -10.61 -6.90
N ASP A 441 7.44 -9.40 -6.34
CA ASP A 441 7.70 -8.16 -7.05
C ASP A 441 9.18 -7.79 -6.87
N ILE A 442 10.02 -8.55 -7.56
CA ILE A 442 11.47 -8.41 -7.56
C ILE A 442 11.88 -7.86 -8.92
N HIS A 443 12.37 -6.63 -8.96
CA HIS A 443 12.74 -5.95 -10.20
C HIS A 443 14.08 -6.50 -10.75
N CYS A 444 13.99 -7.68 -11.36
CA CYS A 444 15.09 -8.49 -11.87
C CYS A 444 14.60 -9.29 -13.10
N PRO A 445 15.43 -9.57 -14.12
CA PRO A 445 15.00 -10.39 -15.25
C PRO A 445 14.51 -11.77 -14.78
N LEU A 446 13.44 -12.28 -15.39
CA LEU A 446 12.88 -13.59 -15.07
C LEU A 446 13.04 -14.56 -16.25
N ASP A 447 13.58 -15.75 -15.99
CA ASP A 447 13.62 -16.85 -16.97
C ASP A 447 12.56 -17.91 -16.63
N LEU A 448 11.30 -17.57 -16.93
CA LEU A 448 10.16 -18.47 -16.75
C LEU A 448 9.84 -19.18 -18.07
N ASP A 449 9.66 -20.50 -18.01
CA ASP A 449 9.13 -21.31 -19.10
C ASP A 449 7.83 -22.03 -18.71
N ASP A 450 7.14 -22.58 -19.71
CA ASP A 450 5.86 -23.28 -19.52
C ASP A 450 5.96 -24.39 -18.47
N ALA A 451 7.07 -25.13 -18.44
CA ALA A 451 7.27 -26.23 -17.50
C ALA A 451 7.46 -25.74 -16.06
N LEU A 452 8.09 -24.57 -15.86
CA LEU A 452 8.26 -23.96 -14.54
C LEU A 452 6.94 -23.40 -14.04
N LEU A 453 6.23 -22.66 -14.89
CA LEU A 453 4.91 -22.14 -14.56
C LEU A 453 3.93 -23.28 -14.22
N GLU A 454 3.91 -24.36 -15.00
CA GLU A 454 3.08 -25.54 -14.70
C GLU A 454 3.46 -26.18 -13.35
N SER A 455 4.75 -26.19 -12.98
CA SER A 455 5.18 -26.69 -11.67
C SER A 455 4.70 -25.84 -10.50
N PHE A 456 4.54 -24.52 -10.67
CA PHE A 456 3.87 -23.67 -9.66
C PHE A 456 2.43 -24.10 -9.45
N GLY A 457 1.69 -24.35 -10.53
CA GLY A 457 0.29 -24.77 -10.44
C GLY A 457 0.12 -26.11 -9.74
N ARG A 458 1.04 -27.06 -9.97
CA ARG A 458 1.05 -28.36 -9.30
C ARG A 458 1.43 -28.26 -7.82
N ALA A 459 2.38 -27.39 -7.49
CA ALA A 459 2.85 -27.21 -6.11
C ALA A 459 1.83 -26.46 -5.24
N TRP A 460 1.10 -25.49 -5.79
CA TRP A 460 0.23 -24.57 -5.03
C TRP A 460 -1.24 -24.69 -5.46
N PRO A 461 -1.92 -25.82 -5.19
CA PRO A 461 -3.29 -26.06 -5.68
C PRO A 461 -4.35 -25.13 -5.07
N LYS A 462 -4.04 -24.47 -3.95
CA LYS A 462 -4.94 -23.53 -3.25
C LYS A 462 -4.76 -22.07 -3.69
N LEU A 463 -3.86 -21.81 -4.65
CA LEU A 463 -3.49 -20.47 -5.07
C LEU A 463 -4.69 -19.67 -5.60
N ARG A 464 -4.80 -18.44 -5.09
CA ARG A 464 -5.83 -17.43 -5.39
C ARG A 464 -5.21 -16.23 -6.08
N LEU A 465 -4.02 -15.83 -5.66
CA LEU A 465 -3.27 -14.73 -6.25
C LEU A 465 -1.86 -15.20 -6.55
N LEU A 466 -1.45 -15.07 -7.82
CA LEU A 466 -0.06 -15.20 -8.22
C LEU A 466 0.38 -13.94 -8.93
N ASN A 467 1.42 -13.29 -8.43
CA ASN A 467 2.06 -12.19 -9.10
C ASN A 467 3.57 -12.36 -9.06
N ILE A 468 4.21 -12.45 -10.22
CA ILE A 468 5.67 -12.58 -10.34
C ILE A 468 6.16 -11.50 -11.32
N GLY A 469 6.72 -10.42 -10.80
CA GLY A 469 7.32 -9.32 -11.56
C GLY A 469 6.36 -8.43 -12.37
N ALA A 470 5.05 -8.68 -12.36
CA ALA A 470 4.11 -7.90 -13.17
C ALA A 470 3.93 -6.42 -12.75
N PRO A 471 4.06 -6.02 -11.47
CA PRO A 471 3.95 -4.62 -11.07
C PRO A 471 5.15 -3.79 -11.52
N SER A 472 6.36 -4.37 -11.48
CA SER A 472 7.62 -3.72 -11.83
C SER A 472 8.47 -4.56 -12.82
N PRO A 473 7.97 -4.79 -14.06
CA PRO A 473 8.63 -5.72 -14.97
C PRO A 473 9.98 -5.19 -15.46
N TRP A 474 10.92 -6.10 -15.74
CA TRP A 474 12.26 -5.73 -16.19
C TRP A 474 12.23 -5.05 -17.55
N GLY A 475 12.99 -3.95 -17.71
CA GLY A 475 13.00 -3.14 -18.93
C GLY A 475 11.97 -2.00 -18.91
N THR A 476 11.31 -1.76 -17.77
CA THR A 476 10.48 -0.56 -17.56
C THR A 476 11.25 0.63 -17.02
N LEU A 477 12.37 0.41 -16.33
CA LEU A 477 13.18 1.51 -15.84
C LEU A 477 14.14 1.96 -16.93
N THR A 478 14.28 3.28 -17.09
CA THR A 478 15.29 3.89 -17.98
C THR A 478 16.72 3.48 -17.65
N THR A 479 16.91 2.88 -16.47
CA THR A 479 18.17 2.40 -15.94
C THR A 479 18.51 0.98 -16.37
N ASP A 480 17.55 0.23 -16.89
CA ASP A 480 17.71 -1.19 -17.18
C ASP A 480 18.59 -1.42 -18.41
N VAL A 481 19.23 -2.60 -18.43
CA VAL A 481 20.18 -3.02 -19.46
C VAL A 481 19.81 -4.41 -19.93
N ARG A 482 20.15 -4.74 -21.16
CA ARG A 482 19.89 -6.08 -21.69
C ARG A 482 20.67 -7.14 -20.94
N VAL A 483 20.03 -8.29 -20.73
CA VAL A 483 20.69 -9.47 -20.17
C VAL A 483 21.91 -9.83 -21.03
N GLY A 484 23.09 -9.82 -20.41
CA GLY A 484 24.36 -10.13 -21.09
C GLY A 484 25.08 -8.94 -21.73
N GLU A 485 24.47 -7.76 -21.79
CA GLU A 485 25.14 -6.53 -22.22
C GLU A 485 25.82 -5.83 -21.04
N VAL A 486 26.99 -5.26 -21.33
CA VAL A 486 27.73 -4.37 -20.42
C VAL A 486 27.79 -3.02 -21.12
N HIS A 487 27.22 -2.00 -20.50
CA HIS A 487 27.45 -0.64 -21.00
C HIS A 487 28.80 -0.15 -20.53
N ASP A 488 29.65 0.24 -21.48
CA ASP A 488 30.78 1.12 -21.20
C ASP A 488 30.20 2.45 -20.71
N VAL A 489 30.25 2.70 -19.40
CA VAL A 489 29.85 3.99 -18.85
C VAL A 489 30.86 5.02 -19.40
N PRO A 490 30.48 5.97 -20.29
CA PRO A 490 31.40 7.06 -20.60
C PRO A 490 31.67 7.80 -19.28
N PRO A 491 32.95 8.09 -18.98
CA PRO A 491 33.31 8.73 -17.72
C PRO A 491 32.67 10.12 -17.66
N PHE A 492 31.68 10.28 -16.80
CA PHE A 492 31.35 11.53 -16.11
C PHE A 492 31.02 12.74 -17.01
N VAL A 493 29.74 13.11 -17.12
CA VAL A 493 29.38 14.43 -17.63
C VAL A 493 29.37 15.43 -16.46
N LEU A 494 30.45 16.21 -16.32
CA LEU A 494 30.38 17.50 -15.62
C LEU A 494 29.47 18.40 -16.46
N ARG A 495 28.28 18.76 -15.94
CA ARG A 495 27.51 19.85 -16.54
C ARG A 495 28.41 21.09 -16.54
N LYS A 496 28.81 21.57 -17.73
CA LYS A 496 29.42 22.89 -17.84
C LYS A 496 28.46 23.90 -17.19
N PRO A 497 28.93 24.83 -16.35
CA PRO A 497 28.07 25.88 -15.81
C PRO A 497 27.43 26.62 -16.98
N ALA A 498 26.13 26.94 -16.86
CA ALA A 498 25.51 27.85 -17.80
C ALA A 498 26.34 29.14 -17.87
N PRO A 499 26.63 29.68 -19.06
CA PRO A 499 27.35 30.94 -19.17
C PRO A 499 26.56 32.01 -18.39
N PRO A 500 27.26 32.92 -17.68
CA PRO A 500 26.60 33.94 -16.89
C PRO A 500 25.73 34.84 -17.81
N PRO A 501 24.63 35.40 -17.29
CA PRO A 501 23.86 36.38 -18.05
C PRO A 501 24.75 37.60 -18.27
N GLU A 502 25.10 37.87 -19.53
CA GLU A 502 25.75 39.11 -19.90
C GLU A 502 24.76 40.25 -19.73
N ASP A 503 25.05 41.08 -18.72
CA ASP A 503 24.34 42.33 -18.46
C ASP A 503 24.72 43.36 -19.52
N GLY A 504 23.70 44.04 -20.05
CA GLY A 504 23.70 44.51 -21.44
C GLY A 504 24.52 45.75 -21.76
N THR A 505 24.71 46.01 -23.07
CA THR A 505 24.18 47.22 -23.73
C THR A 505 24.42 47.24 -25.25
N ARG A 506 23.37 47.69 -25.96
CA ARG A 506 23.34 48.46 -27.23
C ARG A 506 23.58 47.76 -28.59
N ALA A 507 22.45 47.62 -29.28
CA ALA A 507 22.07 48.26 -30.57
C ALA A 507 22.50 47.66 -31.92
N ALA A 508 21.45 47.34 -32.69
CA ALA A 508 21.28 47.36 -34.16
C ALA A 508 21.78 46.15 -34.99
N PRO A 509 21.09 45.84 -36.12
CA PRO A 509 20.83 44.46 -36.58
C PRO A 509 21.73 44.03 -37.76
N PRO A 510 21.70 42.73 -38.11
CA PRO A 510 21.71 42.30 -39.50
C PRO A 510 20.39 41.55 -39.78
N ASP A 511 19.57 41.98 -40.73
CA ASP A 511 19.71 41.79 -42.18
C ASP A 511 19.84 40.32 -42.58
N ASP A 512 18.96 39.98 -43.51
CA ASP A 512 18.61 38.68 -44.05
C ASP A 512 19.78 37.85 -44.60
N ASP A 513 19.50 36.54 -44.69
CA ASP A 513 19.92 35.56 -45.70
C ASP A 513 20.75 34.37 -45.20
N ASP A 514 20.12 33.20 -45.38
CA ASP A 514 20.66 31.90 -45.76
C ASP A 514 21.71 31.23 -44.85
N ASP A 515 21.33 30.10 -44.23
CA ASP A 515 21.67 28.78 -44.80
C ASP A 515 21.02 27.67 -43.94
N ASP A 516 19.95 27.08 -44.49
CA ASP A 516 19.39 25.80 -44.05
C ASP A 516 20.42 24.68 -44.33
N SER A 517 21.23 24.29 -43.35
CA SER A 517 21.72 22.92 -43.25
C SER A 517 22.41 22.63 -41.93
N ASP A 518 21.65 22.22 -40.93
CA ASP A 518 22.16 21.25 -39.95
C ASP A 518 21.04 20.26 -39.64
N THR A 519 20.98 19.28 -40.54
CA THR A 519 20.48 17.91 -40.38
C THR A 519 19.75 17.60 -39.07
N ASP A 520 18.42 17.68 -39.16
CA ASP A 520 17.49 16.73 -38.56
C ASP A 520 18.03 15.29 -38.68
N THR A 521 18.51 14.68 -37.60
CA THR A 521 18.57 13.21 -37.48
C THR A 521 18.58 12.64 -36.06
N ASP A 522 18.24 13.38 -35.00
CA ASP A 522 18.37 12.84 -33.62
C ASP A 522 17.03 12.67 -32.85
N ALA A 523 15.87 12.67 -33.53
CA ALA A 523 14.57 12.56 -32.85
C ALA A 523 13.79 11.25 -33.12
N GLU A 524 14.29 10.30 -33.91
CA GLU A 524 13.49 9.13 -34.35
C GLU A 524 13.87 7.77 -33.72
N PHE A 525 14.77 7.71 -32.74
CA PHE A 525 15.25 6.43 -32.16
C PHE A 525 15.25 6.32 -30.62
N ALA A 526 14.73 7.30 -29.87
CA ALA A 526 14.72 7.24 -28.40
C ALA A 526 13.93 6.03 -27.84
N ASP A 527 12.82 5.66 -28.48
CA ASP A 527 11.90 4.61 -28.00
C ASP A 527 12.43 3.18 -28.22
N ILE A 528 13.25 2.97 -29.26
CA ILE A 528 13.90 1.67 -29.52
C ILE A 528 15.04 1.44 -28.52
N GLU A 529 15.63 2.52 -27.99
CA GLU A 529 16.68 2.46 -26.96
C GLU A 529 16.14 1.98 -25.60
N MET A 530 14.93 2.39 -25.20
CA MET A 530 14.28 1.93 -23.96
C MET A 530 13.91 0.43 -23.98
N MET A 531 13.61 -0.12 -25.17
CA MET A 531 13.34 -1.54 -25.36
C MET A 531 14.61 -2.40 -25.43
N GLY A 532 15.81 -1.81 -25.36
CA GLY A 532 17.09 -2.53 -25.43
C GLY A 532 17.22 -3.59 -24.34
N ALA A 533 16.66 -3.35 -23.15
CA ALA A 533 16.73 -4.26 -22.01
C ALA A 533 15.77 -5.46 -22.05
N TRP A 534 14.76 -5.42 -22.93
CA TRP A 534 13.68 -6.40 -22.98
C TRP A 534 14.14 -7.73 -23.62
N THR A 535 13.87 -8.85 -22.94
CA THR A 535 14.11 -10.21 -23.42
C THR A 535 12.79 -10.89 -23.81
N PRO A 536 12.72 -11.59 -24.96
CA PRO A 536 11.50 -12.29 -25.36
C PRO A 536 11.09 -13.34 -24.31
N PRO A 537 9.82 -13.38 -23.89
CA PRO A 537 9.36 -14.36 -22.92
C PRO A 537 9.35 -15.78 -23.48
N ARG A 538 9.63 -16.77 -22.62
CA ARG A 538 9.56 -18.20 -22.94
C ARG A 538 8.25 -18.87 -22.48
N VAL A 539 7.55 -18.27 -21.52
CA VAL A 539 6.18 -18.66 -21.18
C VAL A 539 5.29 -18.34 -22.36
N THR A 540 4.42 -19.26 -22.75
CA THR A 540 3.44 -19.08 -23.81
C THR A 540 2.03 -18.97 -23.24
N LEU A 541 1.08 -18.44 -24.02
CA LEU A 541 -0.33 -18.47 -23.66
C LEU A 541 -0.84 -19.91 -23.37
N LEU A 542 -0.28 -20.94 -24.02
CA LEU A 542 -0.64 -22.33 -23.74
C LEU A 542 -0.09 -22.82 -22.39
N GLY A 543 1.13 -22.43 -22.03
CA GLY A 543 1.69 -22.70 -20.70
C GLY A 543 0.85 -22.07 -19.59
N LEU A 544 0.36 -20.85 -19.81
CA LEU A 544 -0.57 -20.18 -18.90
C LEU A 544 -1.86 -21.00 -18.71
N LEU A 545 -2.43 -21.56 -19.79
CA LEU A 545 -3.62 -22.42 -19.69
C LEU A 545 -3.33 -23.75 -18.96
N ALA A 546 -2.15 -24.35 -19.19
CA ALA A 546 -1.72 -25.57 -18.51
C ALA A 546 -1.53 -25.36 -17.01
N PHE A 547 -0.86 -24.26 -16.63
CA PHE A 547 -0.75 -23.82 -15.24
C PHE A 547 -2.12 -23.60 -14.62
N ALA A 548 -2.96 -22.81 -15.29
CA ALA A 548 -4.26 -22.45 -14.79
C ALA A 548 -5.03 -23.73 -14.45
N ALA A 549 -5.03 -24.76 -15.31
CA ALA A 549 -5.71 -26.04 -15.09
C ALA A 549 -5.45 -26.71 -13.71
N HIS A 550 -4.31 -26.41 -13.06
CA HIS A 550 -3.98 -26.93 -11.73
C HIS A 550 -4.46 -26.06 -10.55
N VAL A 551 -4.86 -24.80 -10.79
CA VAL A 551 -5.21 -23.80 -9.75
C VAL A 551 -6.64 -23.27 -9.90
N PRO A 552 -7.67 -24.03 -9.45
CA PRO A 552 -9.07 -23.69 -9.70
C PRO A 552 -9.62 -22.51 -8.90
N LEU A 553 -8.88 -22.06 -7.88
CA LEU A 553 -9.27 -20.96 -7.01
C LEU A 553 -8.67 -19.62 -7.44
N LEU A 554 -7.87 -19.59 -8.52
CA LEU A 554 -7.16 -18.42 -8.99
C LEU A 554 -8.14 -17.28 -9.34
N THR A 555 -7.97 -16.13 -8.68
CA THR A 555 -8.73 -14.89 -8.89
C THR A 555 -7.90 -13.82 -9.58
N GLU A 556 -6.58 -13.84 -9.38
CA GLU A 556 -5.66 -12.86 -9.97
C GLU A 556 -4.36 -13.53 -10.42
N LEU A 557 -3.90 -13.19 -11.61
CA LEU A 557 -2.66 -13.68 -12.21
C LEU A 557 -1.87 -12.53 -12.80
N GLY A 558 -0.61 -12.38 -12.39
CA GLY A 558 0.36 -11.47 -12.97
C GLY A 558 1.68 -12.17 -13.25
N LEU A 559 2.20 -11.98 -14.45
CA LEU A 559 3.53 -12.43 -14.88
C LEU A 559 4.26 -11.23 -15.50
N ASP A 560 5.57 -11.12 -15.27
CA ASP A 560 6.45 -10.12 -15.88
C ASP A 560 6.31 -10.04 -17.42
N SER A 561 6.26 -11.20 -18.08
CA SER A 561 6.00 -11.30 -19.51
C SER A 561 5.64 -12.74 -19.93
N PHE A 562 4.79 -12.89 -20.95
CA PHE A 562 4.53 -14.16 -21.65
C PHE A 562 4.23 -13.92 -23.14
N ASP A 563 4.54 -14.89 -23.99
CA ASP A 563 4.27 -14.84 -25.43
C ASP A 563 2.79 -15.08 -25.73
N ALA A 564 2.09 -14.01 -26.11
CA ALA A 564 0.71 -14.03 -26.58
C ALA A 564 0.60 -13.92 -28.11
N THR A 565 1.68 -14.10 -28.87
CA THR A 565 1.66 -13.95 -30.34
C THR A 565 0.95 -15.10 -31.06
N LEU A 566 0.77 -16.25 -30.40
CA LEU A 566 0.13 -17.45 -30.94
C LEU A 566 0.81 -18.01 -32.22
N ALA A 567 1.96 -17.49 -32.64
CA ALA A 567 2.63 -17.87 -33.89
C ALA A 567 3.06 -19.35 -33.90
N ALA A 568 3.37 -19.90 -32.73
CA ALA A 568 3.73 -21.30 -32.56
C ALA A 568 2.52 -22.26 -32.50
N VAL A 569 1.28 -21.75 -32.49
CA VAL A 569 0.07 -22.58 -32.38
C VAL A 569 -0.48 -22.91 -33.77
N PRO A 570 -0.60 -24.20 -34.14
CA PRO A 570 -1.16 -24.57 -35.44
C PRO A 570 -2.59 -24.04 -35.60
N PRO A 571 -2.97 -23.49 -36.77
CA PRO A 571 -4.31 -22.93 -37.01
C PRO A 571 -5.46 -23.90 -36.68
N ALA A 572 -5.27 -25.20 -36.96
CA ALA A 572 -6.24 -26.25 -36.63
C ALA A 572 -6.55 -26.38 -35.13
N ARG A 573 -5.64 -25.97 -34.23
CA ARG A 573 -5.87 -25.93 -32.77
C ARG A 573 -6.58 -24.66 -32.31
N LEU A 574 -6.49 -23.57 -33.06
CA LEU A 574 -7.23 -22.33 -32.83
C LEU A 574 -8.69 -22.46 -33.30
N GLU A 575 -8.94 -23.30 -34.31
CA GLU A 575 -10.29 -23.64 -34.80
C GLU A 575 -11.05 -24.63 -33.89
N GLN A 576 -10.33 -25.51 -33.19
CA GLN A 576 -10.89 -26.30 -32.09
C GLN A 576 -11.08 -25.40 -30.87
N ARG A 577 -12.06 -25.70 -29.98
CA ARG A 577 -12.24 -24.93 -28.74
C ARG A 577 -10.87 -24.80 -28.03
N PRO A 578 -10.25 -23.60 -27.98
CA PRO A 578 -8.82 -23.49 -27.68
C PRO A 578 -8.46 -24.03 -26.29
N ALA A 579 -9.44 -24.07 -25.38
CA ALA A 579 -9.29 -24.59 -24.03
C ALA A 579 -10.02 -25.93 -23.77
N ARG A 580 -10.59 -26.57 -24.80
CA ARG A 580 -11.48 -27.76 -24.72
C ARG A 580 -12.73 -27.59 -23.81
N GLY A 581 -12.95 -26.40 -23.22
CA GLY A 581 -13.97 -26.11 -22.21
C GLY A 581 -13.53 -24.98 -21.28
N VAL A 582 -14.37 -24.61 -20.31
CA VAL A 582 -13.98 -23.66 -19.25
C VAL A 582 -12.87 -24.28 -18.43
N VAL A 583 -11.69 -23.66 -18.42
CA VAL A 583 -10.60 -24.06 -17.54
C VAL A 583 -10.94 -23.55 -16.15
N HIS A 584 -11.21 -22.23 -15.97
CA HIS A 584 -11.60 -21.66 -14.67
C HIS A 584 -12.57 -20.48 -14.74
N GLY A 585 -13.59 -20.47 -13.87
CA GLY A 585 -14.60 -19.39 -13.80
C GLY A 585 -14.31 -18.26 -12.79
N ARG A 586 -13.20 -18.32 -12.05
CA ARG A 586 -12.93 -17.41 -10.92
C ARG A 586 -11.90 -16.32 -11.21
N LEU A 587 -11.03 -16.47 -12.21
CA LEU A 587 -10.06 -15.45 -12.59
C LEU A 587 -10.79 -14.16 -12.98
N ARG A 588 -10.44 -13.05 -12.32
CA ARG A 588 -11.04 -11.71 -12.51
C ARG A 588 -10.07 -10.73 -13.13
N THR A 589 -8.81 -10.80 -12.74
CA THR A 589 -7.79 -9.84 -13.16
C THR A 589 -6.59 -10.58 -13.72
N LEU A 590 -6.13 -10.15 -14.90
CA LEU A 590 -4.93 -10.66 -15.56
C LEU A 590 -3.97 -9.50 -15.83
N HIS A 591 -2.81 -9.51 -15.17
CA HIS A 591 -1.73 -8.55 -15.42
C HIS A 591 -0.77 -9.17 -16.44
N VAL A 592 -0.69 -8.57 -17.63
CA VAL A 592 0.14 -9.06 -18.73
C VAL A 592 1.46 -8.32 -18.86
N ALA A 593 1.68 -7.27 -18.05
CA ALA A 593 2.95 -6.54 -17.97
C ALA A 593 3.51 -6.20 -19.38
N LEU A 594 4.72 -6.66 -19.73
CA LEU A 594 5.36 -6.45 -21.04
C LEU A 594 5.22 -7.66 -21.98
N SER A 595 4.03 -8.28 -22.02
CA SER A 595 3.76 -9.43 -22.89
C SER A 595 3.52 -9.01 -24.35
N PRO A 596 4.25 -9.57 -25.33
CA PRO A 596 4.03 -9.28 -26.75
C PRO A 596 2.75 -9.95 -27.25
N ILE A 597 2.02 -9.27 -28.13
CA ILE A 597 0.76 -9.74 -28.69
C ILE A 597 0.66 -9.43 -30.18
N ALA A 598 0.38 -10.46 -30.99
CA ALA A 598 0.25 -10.31 -32.44
C ALA A 598 -1.20 -10.03 -32.85
N ASP A 599 -2.13 -10.91 -32.46
CA ASP A 599 -3.54 -10.83 -32.83
C ASP A 599 -4.43 -10.68 -31.58
N PRO A 600 -4.96 -9.47 -31.30
CA PRO A 600 -5.82 -9.25 -30.15
C PRO A 600 -7.15 -10.03 -30.22
N TRP A 601 -7.66 -10.33 -31.42
CA TRP A 601 -8.91 -11.07 -31.58
C TRP A 601 -8.74 -12.54 -31.23
N ALA A 602 -7.68 -13.18 -31.75
CA ALA A 602 -7.38 -14.56 -31.43
C ALA A 602 -7.10 -14.75 -29.94
N VAL A 603 -6.27 -13.87 -29.33
CA VAL A 603 -5.98 -13.93 -27.89
C VAL A 603 -7.24 -13.72 -27.05
N ALA A 604 -8.07 -12.72 -27.36
CA ALA A 604 -9.33 -12.51 -26.66
C ALA A 604 -10.27 -13.72 -26.78
N ALA A 605 -10.30 -14.40 -27.92
CA ALA A 605 -11.10 -15.61 -28.11
C ALA A 605 -10.63 -16.77 -27.23
N VAL A 606 -9.31 -16.95 -27.09
CA VAL A 606 -8.71 -17.96 -26.20
C VAL A 606 -9.01 -17.63 -24.73
N LEU A 607 -8.75 -16.39 -24.30
CA LEU A 607 -8.98 -15.94 -22.93
C LEU A 607 -10.45 -16.00 -22.53
N ALA A 608 -11.38 -15.59 -23.41
CA ALA A 608 -12.82 -15.65 -23.14
C ALA A 608 -13.36 -17.09 -23.06
N ASP A 609 -12.74 -18.06 -23.75
CA ASP A 609 -13.11 -19.48 -23.64
C ASP A 609 -12.60 -20.08 -22.32
N ALA A 610 -11.33 -19.82 -21.98
CA ALA A 610 -10.66 -20.34 -20.80
C ALA A 610 -11.13 -19.70 -19.48
N PHE A 611 -11.33 -18.38 -19.48
CA PHE A 611 -11.59 -17.53 -18.32
C PHE A 611 -12.85 -16.66 -18.51
N PRO A 612 -14.06 -17.26 -18.48
CA PRO A 612 -15.30 -16.51 -18.66
C PRO A 612 -15.59 -15.49 -17.54
N GLY A 613 -14.87 -15.55 -16.42
CA GLY A 613 -14.98 -14.61 -15.31
C GLY A 613 -14.08 -13.39 -15.41
N LEU A 614 -13.19 -13.34 -16.41
CA LEU A 614 -12.18 -12.28 -16.56
C LEU A 614 -12.86 -10.94 -16.81
N ALA A 615 -12.60 -9.99 -15.92
CA ALA A 615 -13.20 -8.66 -15.90
C ALA A 615 -12.20 -7.58 -16.30
N GLU A 616 -10.92 -7.77 -15.97
CA GLU A 616 -9.87 -6.77 -16.12
C GLU A 616 -8.61 -7.41 -16.70
N VAL A 617 -8.01 -6.72 -17.68
CA VAL A 617 -6.71 -7.06 -18.27
C VAL A 617 -5.86 -5.79 -18.20
N ASP A 618 -4.81 -5.82 -17.39
CA ASP A 618 -3.90 -4.69 -17.20
C ASP A 618 -2.54 -4.97 -17.85
N CYS A 619 -1.95 -3.96 -18.47
CA CYS A 619 -0.67 -4.06 -19.18
C CYS A 619 0.25 -2.88 -18.86
N ARG A 620 1.55 -3.14 -18.79
CA ARG A 620 2.58 -2.13 -18.46
C ARG A 620 3.19 -1.46 -19.68
N TRP A 621 2.71 -1.79 -20.88
CA TRP A 621 3.12 -1.07 -22.10
C TRP A 621 2.78 0.43 -22.05
N LYS A 622 1.68 0.80 -21.37
CA LYS A 622 1.25 2.20 -21.22
C LYS A 622 2.19 3.05 -20.40
N SER A 623 2.96 2.47 -19.47
CA SER A 623 3.95 3.24 -18.69
C SER A 623 5.21 3.57 -19.47
N LEU A 624 5.34 3.04 -20.69
CA LEU A 624 6.44 3.31 -21.63
C LEU A 624 6.01 4.27 -22.74
N GLU A 625 4.78 4.77 -22.73
CA GLU A 625 4.30 5.77 -23.68
C GLU A 625 4.57 7.16 -23.09
N ASP A 626 5.21 8.05 -23.86
CA ASP A 626 5.29 9.48 -23.50
C ASP A 626 3.90 10.12 -23.66
N ASP A 627 3.57 11.09 -22.79
CA ASP A 627 2.29 11.84 -22.70
C ASP A 627 1.92 12.66 -23.96
N GLU A 628 2.56 12.43 -25.10
CA GLU A 628 2.32 13.15 -26.35
C GLU A 628 1.02 12.71 -27.04
N GLY A 629 -0.07 13.36 -26.64
CA GLY A 629 -1.17 13.78 -27.50
C GLY A 629 -2.07 12.67 -28.02
N ASP A 630 -3.26 12.60 -27.43
CA ASP A 630 -4.43 11.86 -27.91
C ASP A 630 -4.60 11.92 -29.43
N ARG A 631 -4.18 10.85 -30.10
CA ARG A 631 -4.57 10.57 -31.49
C ARG A 631 -5.11 9.14 -31.53
N GLU A 632 -6.40 9.01 -31.25
CA GLU A 632 -7.18 7.83 -31.59
C GLU A 632 -7.04 7.54 -33.10
N GLY A 633 -6.76 6.29 -33.47
CA GLY A 633 -6.63 5.89 -34.86
C GLY A 633 -6.20 4.45 -35.07
N PRO A 634 -6.26 3.95 -36.32
CA PRO A 634 -5.78 2.61 -36.68
C PRO A 634 -4.27 2.48 -36.49
N GLU A 635 -3.79 1.25 -36.30
CA GLU A 635 -2.37 0.91 -36.18
C GLU A 635 -1.58 1.50 -37.36
N ARG A 636 -0.46 2.18 -37.07
CA ARG A 636 0.39 2.85 -38.08
C ARG A 636 1.80 2.26 -38.04
N VAL A 637 2.48 2.33 -39.17
CA VAL A 637 3.82 1.74 -39.37
C VAL A 637 4.88 2.36 -38.44
N TRP A 638 4.70 3.63 -38.06
CA TRP A 638 5.61 4.37 -37.17
C TRP A 638 5.21 4.32 -35.69
N TRP A 639 4.27 3.45 -35.29
CA TRP A 639 4.00 3.24 -33.87
C TRP A 639 5.19 2.54 -33.20
N SER A 640 5.58 3.03 -32.03
CA SER A 640 6.51 2.29 -31.16
C SER A 640 5.92 0.93 -30.79
N LEU A 641 6.79 -0.06 -30.52
CA LEU A 641 6.34 -1.40 -30.09
C LEU A 641 5.50 -1.34 -28.81
N ALA A 642 5.87 -0.46 -27.87
CA ALA A 642 5.11 -0.24 -26.65
C ALA A 642 3.68 0.22 -26.95
N ARG A 643 3.51 1.26 -27.78
CA ARG A 643 2.19 1.74 -28.20
C ARG A 643 1.40 0.67 -28.95
N MET A 644 2.05 -0.07 -29.85
CA MET A 644 1.40 -1.14 -30.61
C MET A 644 0.85 -2.24 -29.69
N TYR A 645 1.68 -2.77 -28.78
CA TYR A 645 1.25 -3.83 -27.86
C TYR A 645 0.27 -3.33 -26.81
N GLY A 646 0.46 -2.12 -26.27
CA GLY A 646 -0.47 -1.48 -25.33
C GLY A 646 -1.88 -1.37 -25.90
N ARG A 647 -2.02 -0.87 -27.14
CA ARG A 647 -3.31 -0.75 -27.82
C ARG A 647 -3.94 -2.10 -28.17
N ARG A 648 -3.13 -3.11 -28.51
CA ARG A 648 -3.63 -4.47 -28.75
C ARG A 648 -4.17 -5.10 -27.47
N TRP A 649 -3.50 -4.95 -26.33
CA TRP A 649 -3.99 -5.43 -25.03
C TRP A 649 -5.23 -4.68 -24.54
N GLU A 650 -5.32 -3.38 -24.76
CA GLU A 650 -6.54 -2.59 -24.52
C GLU A 650 -7.72 -3.14 -25.33
N SER A 651 -7.48 -3.45 -26.61
CA SER A 651 -8.48 -4.09 -27.47
C SER A 651 -8.91 -5.47 -26.92
N VAL A 652 -7.97 -6.27 -26.39
CA VAL A 652 -8.30 -7.55 -25.72
C VAL A 652 -9.22 -7.32 -24.51
N GLY A 653 -8.91 -6.33 -23.67
CA GLY A 653 -9.73 -5.98 -22.50
C GLY A 653 -11.18 -5.64 -22.87
N GLU A 654 -11.40 -4.99 -24.01
CA GLU A 654 -12.76 -4.71 -24.51
C GLU A 654 -13.44 -5.93 -25.17
N LEU A 655 -12.66 -6.77 -25.87
CA LEU A 655 -13.17 -7.90 -26.65
C LEU A 655 -13.56 -9.08 -25.75
N VAL A 656 -12.80 -9.35 -24.69
CA VAL A 656 -13.04 -10.49 -23.78
C VAL A 656 -14.48 -10.49 -23.24
N PRO A 657 -15.01 -9.41 -22.63
CA PRO A 657 -16.39 -9.40 -22.12
C PRO A 657 -17.45 -9.63 -23.21
N LYS A 658 -17.20 -9.11 -24.43
CA LYS A 658 -18.10 -9.30 -25.59
C LYS A 658 -18.10 -10.77 -26.01
N PHE A 659 -16.93 -11.40 -26.10
CA PHE A 659 -16.78 -12.80 -26.47
C PHE A 659 -17.34 -13.75 -25.40
N VAL A 660 -17.17 -13.45 -24.12
CA VAL A 660 -17.79 -14.20 -23.02
C VAL A 660 -19.32 -14.25 -23.18
N LYS A 661 -19.97 -13.12 -23.49
CA LYS A 661 -21.42 -13.06 -23.76
C LYS A 661 -21.83 -13.96 -24.93
N VAL A 662 -21.09 -13.91 -26.04
CA VAL A 662 -21.33 -14.76 -27.22
C VAL A 662 -21.20 -16.24 -26.85
N ARG A 663 -20.13 -16.62 -26.13
CA ARG A 663 -19.90 -18.00 -25.69
C ARG A 663 -20.96 -18.49 -24.71
N LEU A 664 -21.46 -17.64 -23.82
CA LEU A 664 -22.57 -17.99 -22.92
C LEU A 664 -23.85 -18.29 -23.71
N HIS A 665 -24.12 -17.51 -24.75
CA HIS A 665 -25.26 -17.72 -25.65
C HIS A 665 -25.13 -19.03 -26.45
N GLU A 666 -23.94 -19.33 -26.98
CA GLU A 666 -23.63 -20.60 -27.64
C GLU A 666 -23.85 -21.81 -26.71
N ARG A 667 -23.38 -21.72 -25.44
CA ARG A 667 -23.57 -22.77 -24.43
C ARG A 667 -25.06 -22.98 -24.14
N THR A 668 -25.82 -21.89 -24.01
CA THR A 668 -27.27 -21.94 -23.77
C THR A 668 -28.01 -22.58 -24.95
N ARG A 669 -27.66 -22.21 -26.19
CA ARG A 669 -28.23 -22.81 -27.40
C ARG A 669 -27.89 -24.30 -27.53
N LYS A 670 -26.64 -24.71 -27.28
CA LYS A 670 -26.23 -26.11 -27.31
C LYS A 670 -26.92 -26.94 -26.23
N ARG A 671 -27.09 -26.42 -25.00
CA ARG A 671 -27.86 -27.08 -23.93
C ARG A 671 -29.33 -27.29 -24.31
N LYS A 672 -29.96 -26.27 -24.92
CA LYS A 672 -31.32 -26.37 -25.46
C LYS A 672 -31.43 -27.40 -26.59
N ALA A 673 -30.46 -27.46 -27.49
CA ALA A 673 -30.42 -28.42 -28.60
C ALA A 673 -30.13 -29.87 -28.16
N ALA A 674 -29.39 -30.06 -27.05
CA ALA A 674 -29.06 -31.37 -26.50
C ALA A 674 -30.15 -31.97 -25.59
N GLY A 675 -31.28 -31.28 -25.39
CA GLY A 675 -32.40 -31.79 -24.58
C GLY A 675 -32.15 -31.85 -23.06
N VAL A 676 -31.08 -31.22 -22.55
CA VAL A 676 -30.69 -31.26 -21.13
C VAL A 676 -31.25 -30.06 -20.34
N CYS A 677 -32.49 -29.65 -20.61
CA CYS A 677 -33.18 -28.70 -19.73
C CYS A 677 -34.29 -29.44 -18.99
N SER A 678 -34.08 -29.69 -17.69
CA SER A 678 -35.19 -29.97 -16.79
C SER A 678 -36.09 -28.73 -16.72
N SER A 679 -37.37 -29.01 -16.59
CA SER A 679 -38.52 -28.13 -16.77
C SER A 679 -38.78 -27.14 -15.63
N GLU A 680 -37.75 -26.50 -15.06
CA GLU A 680 -37.96 -25.54 -13.95
C GLU A 680 -37.64 -24.07 -14.27
N ASP A 681 -36.83 -23.78 -15.27
CA ASP A 681 -36.43 -22.39 -15.58
C ASP A 681 -37.37 -21.64 -16.56
N THR A 682 -38.50 -22.25 -16.93
CA THR A 682 -39.44 -21.63 -17.89
C THR A 682 -40.51 -20.75 -17.21
N MET A 683 -40.45 -20.57 -15.89
CA MET A 683 -41.52 -19.86 -15.15
C MET A 683 -41.12 -18.48 -14.56
N MET A 684 -39.95 -17.92 -14.90
CA MET A 684 -39.54 -16.57 -14.45
C MET A 684 -39.16 -15.61 -15.59
N ARG A 685 -39.71 -15.80 -16.79
CA ARG A 685 -39.63 -14.79 -17.88
C ARG A 685 -41.01 -14.38 -18.37
N LEU A 686 -41.80 -13.86 -17.45
CA LEU A 686 -42.85 -12.88 -17.71
C LEU A 686 -42.83 -11.96 -16.47
N GLU A 687 -42.64 -10.66 -16.69
CA GLU A 687 -42.56 -9.56 -15.71
C GLU A 687 -41.19 -9.28 -15.06
N THR A 688 -40.27 -8.68 -15.82
CA THR A 688 -39.80 -7.28 -15.65
C THR A 688 -38.73 -6.91 -16.68
#